data_AF-A0AAV8A505-F1
#
_entry.id   AF-A0AAV8A505-F1
#
_cell.length_a   1.000
_cell.length_b   1.000
_cell.length_c   1.000
_cell.angle_alpha   90.00
_cell.angle_beta   90.00
_cell.angle_gamma   90.00
#
_symmetry.space_group_name_H-M   'P 1'
#
loop_
_entity.id
_entity.type
_entity.pdbx_description
1 polymer ?
#
loop_
_entity_poly.entity_id
_entity_poly.type
_entity_poly.pdbx_seq_one_letter_code
_entity_poly.pdbx_strand_id
1 'polypeptide(L)'
;MTTNNDPISQFYSTSSQYVDNNPEESDSEITPSSDSEEEITTRKQQPQQYSVPSVSLFSIKKIDYSPNFDFVHLAVSNNRIVMGMKNNKIIGINLSDTTNHEDITFTQTTERQLIHRLFLSPKGNLLLIASKTGETFVQIKRPKKKAIFKKLMKPQKKLLTSVCWILPRGETNEIGNVLLGASDGTIYYAKFKKKNISIHKVYKFQDDIILTGIDYQLLSSNQKTHCILVTTFNFLFEFVGGPTIEQMFQSYQNHPIQFMEFPGDFDFSELHVNNKPNFKGNFCFFNAVGIFKGQINYSKKNIKIGGKVTENEKLIHFPTELPKTQSFFGYSQKKTNQEQNKENNIPIAMAQTNFHFLLAYPDKIVGMSSLDGKVVFLEKIDTLEDGKLIGFAIDQIKDSIWLFSNKRLFAVYTQEEDRDVWKICIQKKQFQTALLYCYDDVKKKDKVFRAHAKHLFQNKKYIESATYFAKTSLPFERVSLKFLELESKEPLKTFLNNKIDILSEKSHKQQRTLICTWLLELYLTEINSYYNTKSNEKYQKVQEELYSFLEDNYLDLNPKISFQIFISYGRFEEMYYYSKKINDFGVVLSHQFMEQHYESAIKLLRKQKDLHIIYHFSPLFITKSPLELIKCWKDNTTLDPNKLLPALMRYKPEYNPRGIKQNLAIDYLEFCVLVKECQDPSIHNYLIYLYVKNNKEAELLKMLNPLNGKKIYNQRYALRLCITAKKQGPSVFLFSEMGLYRQAVKLALTFDLGLAKIHAQKPKNEELREKLINIVAKHIAKTEKDLQGAITYLKQNSQIQIQNIVSLFPDFDCIDEFKEEISNTLKSLNNEILELQEEMKDEQNSSDMIRKDLSRLKKKSITMSIHEKCKICNKNLLSTDYYVFPCMHTFHKTCLEREIIEKNLSKNMANRIQTIKECMRVLKEERQKIQMISQLNEDKILNIKLIRENLALNQREYDRIVAKSCPICGMLLSKIIEEPFYDLNDQKLTNSWDL
;
A
#
# COMPACT_ATOMS: atom_id res chain seq x y z
N MET A 1 -8.03 27.72 -57.66
CA MET A 1 -8.28 28.47 -56.42
C MET A 1 -9.41 27.74 -55.69
N THR A 2 -9.10 26.60 -55.08
CA THR A 2 -8.76 26.41 -53.66
C THR A 2 -9.97 26.60 -52.74
N THR A 3 -10.82 25.58 -52.75
CA THR A 3 -11.69 25.22 -51.63
C THR A 3 -11.46 23.73 -51.36
N ASN A 4 -10.92 23.40 -50.19
CA ASN A 4 -11.07 22.07 -49.61
C ASN A 4 -10.90 22.18 -48.09
N ASN A 5 -11.94 21.73 -47.41
CA ASN A 5 -12.12 21.72 -45.97
C ASN A 5 -11.23 20.67 -45.30
N ASP A 6 -10.46 21.11 -44.31
CA ASP A 6 -9.81 20.28 -43.30
C ASP A 6 -10.82 19.83 -42.23
N PRO A 7 -10.75 18.59 -41.71
CA PRO A 7 -11.48 18.20 -40.52
C PRO A 7 -10.49 17.85 -39.39
N ILE A 8 -9.86 18.85 -38.76
CA ILE A 8 -9.17 18.71 -37.45
C ILE A 8 -9.37 19.98 -36.60
N SER A 9 -10.63 20.40 -36.44
CA SER A 9 -10.99 21.55 -35.59
C SER A 9 -12.32 21.35 -34.85
N GLN A 10 -12.46 20.21 -34.15
CA GLN A 10 -13.64 19.98 -33.28
C GLN A 10 -13.33 19.42 -31.90
N PHE A 11 -12.11 19.60 -31.41
CA PHE A 11 -11.83 19.56 -29.99
C PHE A 11 -11.03 20.83 -29.68
N TYR A 12 -11.42 21.57 -28.63
CA TYR A 12 -10.90 22.89 -28.22
C TYR A 12 -11.58 24.11 -28.85
N SER A 13 -12.78 24.43 -28.36
CA SER A 13 -13.31 25.80 -28.41
C SER A 13 -14.33 26.05 -27.28
N THR A 14 -13.85 26.25 -26.06
CA THR A 14 -14.56 27.07 -25.04
C THR A 14 -13.56 27.69 -24.07
N SER A 15 -12.99 28.80 -24.48
CA SER A 15 -12.44 29.91 -23.67
C SER A 15 -12.83 31.15 -24.49
N SER A 16 -13.29 32.27 -23.99
CA SER A 16 -13.13 32.99 -22.74
C SER A 16 -13.93 34.28 -22.94
N GLN A 17 -14.68 34.75 -21.96
CA GLN A 17 -15.03 36.17 -21.90
C GLN A 17 -14.75 36.65 -20.48
N TYR A 18 -13.53 37.14 -20.27
CA TYR A 18 -13.27 38.17 -19.28
C TYR A 18 -12.79 39.40 -20.04
N VAL A 19 -13.58 40.47 -19.86
CA VAL A 19 -13.38 41.81 -20.39
C VAL A 19 -12.57 42.59 -19.35
N ASP A 20 -11.53 43.27 -19.82
CA ASP A 20 -10.80 44.30 -19.10
C ASP A 20 -11.75 45.33 -18.49
N ASN A 21 -11.51 45.73 -17.25
CA ASN A 21 -11.78 47.08 -16.76
C ASN A 21 -10.96 47.34 -15.49
N ASN A 22 -9.96 48.21 -15.63
CA ASN A 22 -9.49 49.09 -14.56
C ASN A 22 -10.68 49.94 -14.04
N PRO A 23 -10.67 50.36 -12.77
CA PRO A 23 -10.15 51.70 -12.49
C PRO A 23 -9.36 51.84 -11.18
N GLU A 24 -8.80 53.03 -11.05
CA GLU A 24 -7.82 53.56 -10.11
C GLU A 24 -8.35 53.80 -8.67
N GLU A 25 -7.41 54.21 -7.81
CA GLU A 25 -7.53 54.96 -6.54
C GLU A 25 -7.89 54.18 -5.26
N SER A 26 -6.92 54.07 -4.33
CA SER A 26 -6.73 55.06 -3.25
C SER A 26 -5.79 54.57 -2.14
N ASP A 27 -4.97 55.50 -1.66
CA ASP A 27 -3.97 55.36 -0.61
C ASP A 27 -4.57 54.99 0.76
N SER A 28 -3.86 54.18 1.54
CA SER A 28 -3.65 54.45 2.97
C SER A 28 -2.59 53.53 3.57
N GLU A 29 -1.49 54.16 3.98
CA GLU A 29 -0.50 53.65 4.93
C GLU A 29 -1.15 53.37 6.29
N ILE A 30 -1.00 52.16 6.86
CA ILE A 30 -0.97 51.98 8.32
C ILE A 30 0.02 50.85 8.67
N THR A 31 0.98 51.18 9.52
CA THR A 31 2.03 50.36 10.14
C THR A 31 1.50 49.45 11.27
N PRO A 32 2.30 48.53 11.82
CA PRO A 32 1.82 47.28 12.40
C PRO A 32 1.42 47.42 13.87
N SER A 33 0.45 46.62 14.31
CA SER A 33 0.16 46.42 15.73
C SER A 33 0.01 44.95 16.10
N SER A 34 0.41 44.71 17.34
CA SER A 34 0.61 43.47 18.05
C SER A 34 -0.69 42.86 18.58
N ASP A 35 -0.55 41.57 18.91
CA ASP A 35 -1.27 40.81 19.93
C ASP A 35 -2.64 40.17 19.64
N SER A 36 -2.76 39.03 20.31
CA SER A 36 -3.97 38.32 20.78
C SER A 36 -4.64 37.29 19.86
N GLU A 37 -4.35 36.04 20.24
CA GLU A 37 -5.28 34.92 20.43
C GLU A 37 -6.76 35.20 20.16
N GLU A 38 -7.36 34.48 19.22
CA GLU A 38 -8.78 34.12 19.28
C GLU A 38 -8.99 32.62 18.99
N GLU A 39 -9.28 31.89 20.06
CA GLU A 39 -9.86 30.56 20.03
C GLU A 39 -11.35 30.66 19.66
N ILE A 40 -11.74 30.14 18.49
CA ILE A 40 -13.15 29.94 18.16
C ILE A 40 -13.66 28.70 18.90
N THR A 41 -14.47 29.00 19.91
CA THR A 41 -15.27 28.09 20.73
C THR A 41 -16.15 27.14 19.91
N THR A 42 -16.03 25.83 20.13
CA THR A 42 -17.13 24.87 19.90
C THR A 42 -17.17 23.78 20.98
N ARG A 43 -18.30 23.79 21.70
CA ARG A 43 -18.93 22.72 22.50
C ARG A 43 -18.10 22.00 23.59
N LYS A 44 -18.41 22.42 24.83
CA LYS A 44 -18.25 21.69 26.09
C LYS A 44 -18.59 20.19 25.94
N GLN A 45 -17.56 19.36 25.82
CA GLN A 45 -17.56 18.02 26.40
C GLN A 45 -16.64 18.08 27.62
N GLN A 46 -17.20 17.73 28.78
CA GLN A 46 -16.47 17.64 30.05
C GLN A 46 -15.19 16.82 29.84
N PRO A 47 -14.01 17.28 30.29
CA PRO A 47 -12.85 16.42 30.34
C PRO A 47 -13.12 15.38 31.43
N GLN A 48 -13.46 14.15 31.02
CA GLN A 48 -13.28 12.99 31.88
C GLN A 48 -11.81 12.98 32.29
N GLN A 49 -11.56 13.37 33.55
CA GLN A 49 -10.30 13.18 34.23
C GLN A 49 -10.01 11.68 34.27
N TYR A 50 -9.32 11.16 33.26
CA TYR A 50 -8.58 9.92 33.40
C TYR A 50 -7.36 10.22 34.25
N SER A 51 -7.54 10.16 35.57
CA SER A 51 -6.47 10.05 36.55
C SER A 51 -5.78 8.70 36.37
N VAL A 52 -4.84 8.61 35.42
CA VAL A 52 -3.83 7.56 35.49
C VAL A 52 -2.98 7.90 36.72
N PRO A 53 -2.84 7.00 37.72
CA PRO A 53 -1.98 7.26 38.87
C PRO A 53 -0.57 7.46 38.33
N SER A 54 -0.07 8.69 38.36
CA SER A 54 1.32 8.97 38.04
C SER A 54 2.16 8.28 39.10
N VAL A 55 2.71 7.13 38.74
CA VAL A 55 3.68 6.41 39.58
C VAL A 55 4.76 7.40 40.01
N SER A 56 4.95 7.53 41.33
CA SER A 56 5.95 8.44 41.91
C SER A 56 7.35 8.00 41.48
N LEU A 57 8.17 8.97 41.05
CA LEU A 57 9.54 8.72 40.56
C LEU A 57 10.45 8.09 41.62
N PHE A 58 10.19 8.41 42.88
CA PHE A 58 10.82 7.79 44.04
C PHE A 58 9.76 7.12 44.91
N SER A 59 10.12 5.98 45.48
CA SER A 59 9.32 5.32 46.51
C SER A 59 10.20 4.97 47.71
N ILE A 60 9.75 5.36 48.90
CA ILE A 60 10.46 5.12 50.14
C ILE A 60 9.77 3.98 50.86
N LYS A 61 10.52 2.94 51.20
CA LYS A 61 10.02 1.81 51.99
C LYS A 61 10.68 1.82 53.36
N LYS A 62 9.85 1.81 54.40
CA LYS A 62 10.30 1.58 55.77
C LYS A 62 10.75 0.13 55.89
N ILE A 63 11.87 -0.09 56.58
CA ILE A 63 12.41 -1.42 56.80
C ILE A 63 12.05 -1.85 58.22
N ASP A 64 11.53 -3.07 58.35
CA ASP A 64 11.15 -3.68 59.61
C ASP A 64 12.40 -4.13 60.41
N TYR A 65 13.20 -3.14 60.80
CA TYR A 65 14.36 -3.32 61.66
C TYR A 65 14.41 -2.17 62.66
N SER A 66 13.98 -2.46 63.89
CA SER A 66 13.94 -1.49 65.01
C SER A 66 14.93 -1.90 66.09
N PRO A 67 16.18 -1.42 66.03
CA PRO A 67 17.14 -1.77 67.06
C PRO A 67 16.91 -0.97 68.35
N ASN A 68 17.37 -1.51 69.48
CA ASN A 68 17.12 -0.93 70.81
C ASN A 68 17.89 0.37 71.11
N PHE A 69 18.84 0.76 70.26
CA PHE A 69 19.67 1.96 70.44
C PHE A 69 19.68 2.79 69.17
N ASP A 70 19.82 4.11 69.31
CA ASP A 70 19.84 5.00 68.17
C ASP A 70 21.05 4.76 67.24
N PHE A 71 20.82 4.97 65.95
CA PHE A 71 21.84 5.03 64.92
C PHE A 71 22.71 6.28 65.04
N VAL A 72 24.00 6.13 64.75
CA VAL A 72 24.97 7.23 64.64
C VAL A 72 25.35 7.46 63.18
N HIS A 73 25.68 6.40 62.45
CA HIS A 73 26.11 6.47 61.06
C HIS A 73 25.81 5.15 60.33
N LEU A 74 25.57 5.24 59.03
CA LEU A 74 25.35 4.11 58.13
C LEU A 74 26.37 4.15 56.99
N ALA A 75 26.92 2.99 56.62
CA ALA A 75 27.72 2.86 55.41
C ALA A 75 27.24 1.65 54.62
N VAL A 76 27.05 1.80 53.31
CA VAL A 76 26.58 0.74 52.42
C VAL A 76 27.52 0.61 51.24
N SER A 77 27.88 -0.62 50.89
CA SER A 77 28.75 -0.90 49.75
C SER A 77 28.67 -2.38 49.38
N ASN A 78 28.52 -2.68 48.08
CA ASN A 78 28.44 -4.03 47.55
C ASN A 78 27.41 -4.91 48.28
N ASN A 79 26.17 -4.42 48.43
CA ASN A 79 25.08 -5.07 49.16
C ASN A 79 25.35 -5.36 50.64
N ARG A 80 26.39 -4.77 51.23
CA ARG A 80 26.67 -4.87 52.67
C ARG A 80 26.33 -3.55 53.34
N ILE A 81 25.45 -3.62 54.33
CA ILE A 81 25.10 -2.51 55.21
C ILE A 81 25.90 -2.64 56.51
N VAL A 82 26.52 -1.55 56.95
CA VAL A 82 27.18 -1.46 58.25
C VAL A 82 26.60 -0.29 59.02
N MET A 83 26.03 -0.58 60.18
CA MET A 83 25.39 0.39 61.06
C MET A 83 26.24 0.60 62.31
N GLY A 84 26.53 1.86 62.65
CA GLY A 84 27.12 2.24 63.92
C GLY A 84 26.05 2.72 64.89
N MET A 85 25.99 2.11 66.08
CA MET A 85 25.01 2.43 67.12
C MET A 85 25.61 3.30 68.23
N LYS A 86 24.78 4.05 68.96
CA LYS A 86 25.24 4.89 70.10
C LYS A 86 25.91 4.12 71.23
N ASN A 87 25.61 2.83 71.38
CA ASN A 87 26.24 1.94 72.36
C ASN A 87 27.59 1.36 71.91
N ASN A 88 28.21 1.94 70.86
CA ASN A 88 29.43 1.48 70.22
C ASN A 88 29.34 0.09 69.58
N LYS A 89 28.15 -0.50 69.40
CA LYS A 89 28.01 -1.73 68.60
C LYS A 89 27.99 -1.38 67.11
N ILE A 90 28.63 -2.23 66.32
CA ILE A 90 28.60 -2.15 64.86
C ILE A 90 27.90 -3.40 64.34
N ILE A 91 26.84 -3.20 63.56
CA ILE A 91 26.05 -4.31 63.02
C ILE A 91 26.28 -4.34 61.51
N GLY A 92 26.80 -5.47 61.01
CA GLY A 92 26.98 -5.72 59.59
C GLY A 92 25.90 -6.65 59.07
N ILE A 93 25.11 -6.20 58.11
CA ILE A 93 24.10 -7.02 57.42
C ILE A 93 24.52 -7.18 55.97
N ASN A 94 24.53 -8.42 55.49
CA ASN A 94 24.67 -8.69 54.07
C ASN A 94 23.26 -8.85 53.48
N LEU A 95 22.88 -8.01 52.51
CA LEU A 95 21.53 -8.00 51.94
C LEU A 95 21.20 -9.27 51.13
N SER A 96 22.20 -10.06 50.73
CA SER A 96 21.97 -11.36 50.08
C SER A 96 21.50 -12.44 51.05
N ASP A 97 21.96 -12.38 52.31
CA ASP A 97 21.68 -13.36 53.36
C ASP A 97 21.09 -12.63 54.57
N THR A 98 19.80 -12.29 54.50
CA THR A 98 19.11 -11.50 55.53
C THR A 98 19.00 -12.20 56.89
N THR A 99 19.24 -13.51 56.95
CA THR A 99 19.14 -14.32 58.17
C THR A 99 20.40 -14.30 59.05
N ASN A 100 21.56 -13.90 58.51
CA ASN A 100 22.82 -13.90 59.23
C ASN A 100 23.29 -12.46 59.49
N HIS A 101 22.99 -11.92 60.67
CA HIS A 101 23.56 -10.66 61.12
C HIS A 101 25.00 -10.90 61.64
N GLU A 102 26.00 -10.26 61.04
CA GLU A 102 27.35 -10.19 61.61
C GLU A 102 27.33 -9.09 62.69
N ASP A 103 26.97 -9.44 63.93
CA ASP A 103 27.13 -8.56 65.07
C ASP A 103 28.62 -8.40 65.38
N ILE A 104 29.18 -7.25 65.02
CA ILE A 104 30.57 -6.91 65.28
C ILE A 104 30.59 -5.96 66.49
N THR A 105 30.68 -6.53 67.69
CA THR A 105 30.80 -5.73 68.91
C THR A 105 32.17 -5.07 68.98
N PHE A 106 32.23 -3.75 68.84
CA PHE A 106 33.42 -2.95 69.09
C PHE A 106 33.53 -2.67 70.60
N THR A 107 34.19 -3.57 71.33
CA THR A 107 34.28 -3.55 72.81
C THR A 107 35.72 -3.32 73.27
N GLN A 108 36.34 -2.20 72.88
CA GLN A 108 37.70 -1.90 73.32
C GLN A 108 37.81 -0.81 74.40
N THR A 109 36.73 -0.14 74.79
CA THR A 109 36.78 1.00 75.72
C THR A 109 35.47 1.22 76.50
N THR A 110 35.59 1.75 77.72
CA THR A 110 34.51 1.98 78.70
C THR A 110 33.68 3.25 78.44
N GLU A 111 34.06 4.09 77.47
CA GLU A 111 33.38 5.36 77.15
C GLU A 111 32.19 5.18 76.19
N ARG A 112 31.03 5.76 76.54
CA ARG A 112 29.85 5.80 75.66
C ARG A 112 30.06 6.81 74.52
N GLN A 113 29.60 6.50 73.30
CA GLN A 113 29.60 7.37 72.10
C GLN A 113 30.97 7.67 71.45
N LEU A 114 31.75 6.64 71.14
CA LEU A 114 33.03 6.81 70.46
C LEU A 114 32.88 6.94 68.94
N ILE A 115 31.93 6.25 68.30
CA ILE A 115 31.84 6.22 66.84
C ILE A 115 31.46 7.62 66.30
N HIS A 116 32.27 8.15 65.39
CA HIS A 116 32.00 9.41 64.67
C HIS A 116 31.50 9.12 63.23
N ARG A 117 32.30 8.41 62.43
CA ARG A 117 31.97 8.05 61.03
C ARG A 117 32.45 6.64 60.70
N LEU A 118 31.74 6.00 59.77
CA LEU A 118 32.08 4.68 59.23
C LEU A 118 32.36 4.81 57.73
N PHE A 119 33.49 4.27 57.27
CA PHE A 119 33.83 4.25 55.85
C PHE A 119 34.03 2.80 55.39
N LEU A 120 33.21 2.36 54.43
CA LEU A 120 33.27 1.03 53.86
C LEU A 120 33.93 1.09 52.47
N SER A 121 34.87 0.19 52.20
CA SER A 121 35.49 0.09 50.87
C SER A 121 34.47 -0.30 49.79
N PRO A 122 34.68 0.06 48.51
CA PRO A 122 33.76 -0.29 47.42
C PRO A 122 33.47 -1.80 47.32
N LYS A 123 34.43 -2.69 47.60
CA LYS A 123 34.19 -4.15 47.60
C LYS A 123 33.58 -4.70 48.90
N GLY A 124 33.41 -3.89 49.95
CA GLY A 124 32.87 -4.30 51.25
C GLY A 124 33.85 -5.05 52.18
N ASN A 125 35.14 -5.10 51.82
CA ASN A 125 36.17 -5.89 52.51
C ASN A 125 36.87 -5.13 53.66
N LEU A 126 37.01 -3.81 53.54
CA LEU A 126 37.65 -2.95 54.52
C LEU A 126 36.63 -2.00 55.14
N LEU A 127 36.58 -1.93 56.46
CA LEU A 127 35.81 -0.95 57.22
C LEU A 127 36.77 -0.09 58.05
N LEU A 128 36.70 1.22 57.90
CA LEU A 128 37.37 2.20 58.75
C LEU A 128 36.35 2.80 59.70
N ILE A 129 36.72 2.86 60.98
CA ILE A 129 35.90 3.43 62.04
C ILE A 129 36.68 4.63 62.59
N ALA A 130 36.13 5.82 62.39
CA ALA A 130 36.65 7.04 62.99
C ALA A 130 35.98 7.24 64.36
N SER A 131 36.79 7.40 65.40
CA SER A 131 36.33 7.72 66.74
C SER A 131 36.33 9.23 66.99
N LYS A 132 35.40 9.75 67.81
CA LYS A 132 35.39 11.13 68.31
C LYS A 132 36.67 11.50 69.06
N THR A 133 37.35 10.52 69.65
CA THR A 133 38.64 10.70 70.34
C THR A 133 39.83 10.86 69.37
N GLY A 134 39.59 10.85 68.06
CA GLY A 134 40.64 10.98 67.03
C GLY A 134 41.36 9.67 66.71
N GLU A 135 40.87 8.54 67.22
CA GLU A 135 41.42 7.22 66.90
C GLU A 135 40.74 6.62 65.66
N THR A 136 41.53 6.03 64.76
CA THR A 136 41.00 5.31 63.59
C THR A 136 41.28 3.82 63.72
N PHE A 137 40.23 3.02 63.61
CA PHE A 137 40.30 1.56 63.63
C PHE A 137 40.01 1.00 62.25
N VAL A 138 40.73 -0.06 61.89
CA VAL A 138 40.53 -0.77 60.63
C VAL A 138 40.10 -2.19 60.92
N GLN A 139 39.03 -2.60 60.25
CA GLN A 139 38.59 -3.97 60.19
C GLN A 139 38.77 -4.50 58.77
N ILE A 140 39.60 -5.54 58.63
CA ILE A 140 39.76 -6.29 57.38
C ILE A 140 38.92 -7.56 57.48
N LYS A 141 37.91 -7.71 56.62
CA LYS A 141 37.12 -8.96 56.53
C LYS A 141 38.04 -10.10 56.08
N ARG A 142 38.07 -11.19 56.84
CA ARG A 142 38.76 -12.43 56.45
C ARG A 142 37.71 -13.51 56.25
N PRO A 143 37.66 -14.19 55.09
CA PRO A 143 36.83 -15.37 54.96
C PRO A 143 37.35 -16.41 55.98
N LYS A 144 36.49 -16.87 56.90
CA LYS A 144 36.72 -17.96 57.88
C LYS A 144 37.51 -17.63 59.18
N LYS A 145 37.81 -16.37 59.54
CA LYS A 145 38.40 -16.01 60.86
C LYS A 145 37.70 -14.80 61.48
N LYS A 146 37.63 -14.73 62.83
CA LYS A 146 37.16 -13.52 63.56
C LYS A 146 37.92 -12.29 63.06
N ALA A 147 37.19 -11.23 62.74
CA ALA A 147 37.77 -10.00 62.22
C ALA A 147 38.70 -9.38 63.27
N ILE A 148 39.90 -8.94 62.85
CA ILE A 148 40.87 -8.31 63.74
C ILE A 148 40.77 -6.80 63.54
N PHE A 149 40.47 -6.07 64.61
CA PHE A 149 40.62 -4.62 64.67
C PHE A 149 42.08 -4.26 64.84
N LYS A 150 42.64 -3.52 63.88
CA LYS A 150 43.96 -2.91 64.01
C LYS A 150 43.80 -1.40 64.17
N LYS A 151 44.44 -0.83 65.19
CA LYS A 151 44.56 0.63 65.34
C LYS A 151 45.46 1.16 64.23
N LEU A 152 44.91 2.04 63.39
CA LEU A 152 45.58 2.57 62.20
C LEU A 152 46.54 3.70 62.55
N MET A 153 46.08 4.62 63.40
CA MET A 153 46.83 5.79 63.84
C MET A 153 47.02 5.73 65.35
N LYS A 154 48.29 5.86 65.79
CA LYS A 154 48.65 6.14 67.20
C LYS A 154 48.22 7.59 67.54
N PRO A 155 48.02 7.95 68.82
CA PRO A 155 47.19 9.08 69.19
C PRO A 155 47.87 10.40 68.84
N GLN A 156 47.51 10.97 67.68
CA GLN A 156 47.76 12.39 67.40
C GLN A 156 46.52 13.24 67.67
N LYS A 157 45.46 12.68 68.29
CA LYS A 157 44.18 13.37 68.59
C LYS A 157 43.52 14.05 67.37
N LYS A 158 43.74 13.54 66.15
CA LYS A 158 43.19 14.13 64.92
C LYS A 158 42.01 13.32 64.42
N LEU A 159 40.86 13.98 64.27
CA LEU A 159 39.63 13.35 63.81
C LEU A 159 39.71 13.08 62.30
N LEU A 160 39.45 11.84 61.90
CA LEU A 160 39.32 11.47 60.49
C LEU A 160 37.93 11.87 59.99
N THR A 161 37.89 12.71 58.96
CA THR A 161 36.66 13.35 58.47
C THR A 161 36.24 12.86 57.09
N SER A 162 37.19 12.57 56.20
CA SER A 162 36.94 12.13 54.82
C SER A 162 37.88 11.01 54.37
N VAL A 163 37.38 10.10 53.53
CA VAL A 163 38.14 8.96 53.00
C VAL A 163 37.86 8.80 51.51
N CYS A 164 38.91 8.65 50.70
CA CYS A 164 38.82 8.31 49.28
C CYS A 164 39.49 6.96 48.99
N TRP A 165 38.76 6.07 48.34
CA TRP A 165 39.21 4.72 47.99
C TRP A 165 39.78 4.68 46.57
N ILE A 166 41.09 4.39 46.43
CA ILE A 166 41.74 4.25 45.12
C ILE A 166 41.72 2.78 44.71
N LEU A 167 40.84 2.44 43.78
CA LEU A 167 40.68 1.06 43.28
C LEU A 167 41.79 0.69 42.29
N PRO A 168 42.53 -0.43 42.50
CA PRO A 168 43.49 -0.94 41.52
C PRO A 168 42.77 -1.51 40.29
N ARG A 169 43.28 -1.23 39.09
CA ARG A 169 42.78 -1.87 37.85
C ARG A 169 43.39 -3.26 37.73
N GLY A 170 42.55 -4.29 37.63
CA GLY A 170 42.96 -5.61 37.10
C GLY A 170 43.18 -6.75 38.09
N GLU A 171 43.15 -6.55 39.42
CA GLU A 171 43.35 -7.65 40.38
C GLU A 171 42.14 -7.87 41.31
N THR A 172 41.80 -9.15 41.49
CA THR A 172 40.52 -9.57 42.11
C THR A 172 40.49 -9.36 43.63
N ASN A 173 41.63 -9.30 44.33
CA ASN A 173 41.65 -9.30 45.80
C ASN A 173 42.59 -8.29 46.50
N GLU A 174 43.26 -7.39 45.77
CA GLU A 174 44.10 -6.38 46.45
C GLU A 174 43.26 -5.29 47.12
N ILE A 175 43.63 -4.96 48.36
CA ILE A 175 43.08 -3.83 49.11
C ILE A 175 43.67 -2.58 48.45
N GLY A 176 42.82 -1.77 47.83
CA GLY A 176 43.25 -0.53 47.17
C GLY A 176 43.92 0.45 48.13
N ASN A 177 44.74 1.36 47.59
CA ASN A 177 45.33 2.46 48.37
C ASN A 177 44.23 3.45 48.79
N VAL A 178 44.46 4.20 49.86
CA VAL A 178 43.44 5.09 50.44
C VAL A 178 44.03 6.44 50.72
N LEU A 179 43.30 7.51 50.37
CA LEU A 179 43.58 8.86 50.83
C LEU A 179 42.67 9.18 52.02
N LEU A 180 43.25 9.74 53.06
CA LEU A 180 42.60 10.05 54.33
C LEU A 180 42.75 11.55 54.59
N GLY A 181 41.63 12.23 54.81
CA GLY A 181 41.60 13.63 55.23
C GLY A 181 41.28 13.75 56.71
N ALA A 182 42.10 14.53 57.42
CA ALA A 182 41.91 14.82 58.83
C ALA A 182 41.34 16.23 59.05
N SER A 183 40.85 16.47 60.27
CA SER A 183 40.27 17.75 60.69
C SER A 183 41.25 18.93 60.76
N ASP A 184 42.56 18.68 60.70
CA ASP A 184 43.63 19.69 60.77
C ASP A 184 44.19 20.07 59.39
N GLY A 185 43.46 19.78 58.32
CA GLY A 185 43.90 20.03 56.95
C GLY A 185 45.01 19.08 56.46
N THR A 186 45.32 18.00 57.18
CA THR A 186 46.33 17.03 56.72
C THR A 186 45.72 15.95 55.83
N ILE A 187 46.36 15.70 54.68
CA ILE A 187 46.06 14.59 53.77
C ILE A 187 47.12 13.49 53.97
N TYR A 188 46.66 12.29 54.32
CA TYR A 188 47.47 11.10 54.44
C TYR A 188 47.20 10.13 53.29
N TYR A 189 48.23 9.42 52.84
CA TYR A 189 48.14 8.35 51.87
C TYR A 189 48.51 7.02 52.54
N ALA A 190 47.54 6.12 52.61
CA ALA A 190 47.69 4.79 53.17
C ALA A 190 47.84 3.76 52.05
N LYS A 191 49.00 3.10 52.00
CA LYS A 191 49.27 1.98 51.10
C LYS A 191 49.01 0.67 51.82
N PHE A 192 48.13 -0.16 51.26
CA PHE A 192 47.79 -1.47 51.83
C PHE A 192 48.58 -2.58 51.13
N LYS A 193 49.61 -3.14 51.79
CA LYS A 193 50.38 -4.28 51.26
C LYS A 193 50.10 -5.53 52.08
N LYS A 194 49.23 -6.43 51.58
CA LYS A 194 48.84 -7.75 52.14
C LYS A 194 48.43 -7.77 53.64
N LYS A 195 49.37 -7.48 54.55
CA LYS A 195 49.22 -7.49 56.03
C LYS A 195 49.67 -6.20 56.74
N ASN A 196 50.50 -5.36 56.09
CA ASN A 196 51.07 -4.15 56.66
C ASN A 196 50.43 -2.91 56.02
N ILE A 197 50.15 -1.91 56.86
CA ILE A 197 49.58 -0.64 56.45
C ILE A 197 50.65 0.42 56.69
N SER A 198 51.12 1.06 55.62
CA SER A 198 52.04 2.19 55.71
C SER A 198 51.30 3.47 55.39
N ILE A 199 51.37 4.44 56.30
CA ILE A 199 50.68 5.73 56.18
C ILE A 199 51.72 6.81 56.04
N HIS A 200 51.64 7.59 54.97
CA HIS A 200 52.52 8.71 54.71
C HIS A 200 51.71 10.00 54.75
N LYS A 201 52.23 11.03 55.43
CA LYS A 201 51.69 12.39 55.30
C LYS A 201 52.13 12.93 53.96
N VAL A 202 51.17 13.37 53.13
CA VAL A 202 51.45 13.78 51.75
C VAL A 202 51.25 15.28 51.54
N TYR A 203 50.27 15.89 52.20
CA TYR A 203 50.03 17.33 52.11
C TYR A 203 49.44 17.87 53.43
N LYS A 204 49.71 19.15 53.76
CA LYS A 204 49.04 19.88 54.86
C LYS A 204 48.76 21.31 54.40
N PHE A 205 47.51 21.75 54.57
CA PHE A 205 47.13 23.15 54.37
C PHE A 205 47.77 24.06 55.45
N GLN A 206 48.06 25.31 55.08
CA GLN A 206 48.71 26.26 56.00
C GLN A 206 47.79 26.61 57.17
N ASP A 207 46.49 26.77 56.88
CA ASP A 207 45.45 26.94 57.88
C ASP A 207 44.90 25.57 58.30
N ASP A 208 44.51 25.45 59.58
CA ASP A 208 43.88 24.24 60.12
C ASP A 208 42.42 24.16 59.63
N ILE A 209 42.25 23.81 58.35
CA ILE A 209 40.96 23.69 57.69
C ILE A 209 40.44 22.25 57.79
N ILE A 210 39.17 22.08 58.16
CA ILE A 210 38.53 20.77 58.22
C ILE A 210 38.25 20.26 56.81
N LEU A 211 38.80 19.10 56.47
CA LEU A 211 38.54 18.43 55.18
C LEU A 211 37.23 17.66 55.26
N THR A 212 36.24 18.02 54.46
CA THR A 212 34.90 17.41 54.51
C THR A 212 34.72 16.28 53.51
N GLY A 213 35.42 16.35 52.38
CA GLY A 213 35.39 15.34 51.32
C GLY A 213 36.67 15.31 50.49
N ILE A 214 37.08 14.12 50.07
CA ILE A 214 38.20 13.91 49.13
C ILE A 214 37.72 12.91 48.08
N ASP A 215 37.97 13.17 46.81
CA ASP A 215 37.76 12.19 45.74
C ASP A 215 38.97 12.13 44.78
N TYR A 216 39.14 10.98 44.13
CA TYR A 216 40.25 10.69 43.23
C TYR A 216 39.74 10.24 41.86
N GLN A 217 40.26 10.87 40.81
CA GLN A 217 39.93 10.57 39.42
C GLN A 217 41.19 10.42 38.57
N LEU A 218 41.21 9.36 37.76
CA LEU A 218 42.27 9.13 36.78
C LEU A 218 41.86 9.69 35.42
N LEU A 219 42.58 10.71 34.95
CA LEU A 219 42.22 11.48 33.75
C LEU A 219 42.68 10.82 32.44
N SER A 220 43.91 10.29 32.41
CA SER A 220 44.49 9.67 31.22
C SER A 220 44.48 8.14 31.29
N SER A 221 44.08 7.49 30.18
CA SER A 221 44.22 6.04 29.99
C SER A 221 45.68 5.56 30.10
N ASN A 222 46.63 6.44 29.82
CA ASN A 222 48.07 6.16 29.87
C ASN A 222 48.68 6.38 31.28
N GLN A 223 47.85 6.58 32.32
CA GLN A 223 48.24 6.60 33.73
C GLN A 223 49.20 7.72 34.17
N LYS A 224 49.32 8.82 33.41
CA LYS A 224 50.27 9.89 33.74
C LYS A 224 49.68 11.09 34.47
N THR A 225 48.37 11.21 34.56
CA THR A 225 47.70 12.39 35.18
C THR A 225 46.59 11.97 36.13
N HIS A 226 46.78 12.35 37.39
CA HIS A 226 45.85 12.18 38.51
C HIS A 226 45.13 13.50 38.77
N CYS A 227 43.86 13.42 39.17
CA CYS A 227 43.06 14.51 39.67
C CYS A 227 42.54 14.15 41.06
N ILE A 228 42.75 15.02 42.03
CA ILE A 228 42.21 14.88 43.38
C ILE A 228 41.40 16.13 43.68
N LEU A 229 40.12 15.92 44.00
CA LEU A 229 39.23 16.97 44.48
C LEU A 229 39.22 16.92 45.99
N VAL A 230 39.47 18.05 46.64
CA VAL A 230 39.44 18.19 48.10
C VAL A 230 38.47 19.29 48.45
N THR A 231 37.57 19.01 49.39
CA THR A 231 36.53 19.93 49.82
C THR A 231 36.69 20.26 51.29
N THR A 232 36.37 21.50 51.63
CA THR A 232 36.19 22.01 52.99
C THR A 232 34.75 22.52 53.09
N PHE A 233 34.38 23.25 54.15
CA PHE A 233 33.04 23.85 54.22
C PHE A 233 32.78 24.82 53.07
N ASN A 234 33.77 25.67 52.76
CA ASN A 234 33.61 26.80 51.84
C ASN A 234 34.46 26.69 50.58
N PHE A 235 35.42 25.76 50.52
CA PHE A 235 36.36 25.68 49.40
C PHE A 235 36.32 24.32 48.71
N LEU A 236 36.36 24.34 47.38
CA LEU A 236 36.69 23.20 46.54
C LEU A 236 38.08 23.41 45.94
N PHE A 237 39.03 22.58 46.35
CA PHE A 237 40.40 22.55 45.83
C PHE A 237 40.56 21.46 44.76
N GLU A 238 41.29 21.79 43.71
CA GLU A 238 41.57 20.90 42.60
C GLU A 238 43.08 20.67 42.47
N PHE A 239 43.52 19.43 42.67
CA PHE A 239 44.91 19.01 42.50
C PHE A 239 45.04 18.15 41.25
N VAL A 240 45.83 18.60 40.28
CA VAL A 240 46.07 17.88 39.01
C VAL A 240 47.56 17.74 38.74
N GLY A 241 48.01 16.53 38.41
CA GLY A 241 49.41 16.27 38.06
C GLY A 241 49.77 14.77 38.05
N GLY A 242 51.03 14.43 37.83
CA GLY A 242 51.53 13.05 37.85
C GLY A 242 53.02 12.98 37.47
N PRO A 243 53.65 11.79 37.47
CA PRO A 243 53.07 10.46 37.27
C PRO A 243 52.69 9.65 38.53
N THR A 244 52.95 10.14 39.74
CA THR A 244 52.47 9.52 40.99
C THR A 244 51.79 10.54 41.89
N ILE A 245 50.86 10.10 42.75
CA ILE A 245 50.14 10.97 43.70
C ILE A 245 51.11 11.69 44.65
N GLU A 246 52.16 11.01 45.11
CA GLU A 246 53.17 11.57 46.01
C GLU A 246 53.95 12.70 45.34
N GLN A 247 54.41 12.50 44.09
CA GLN A 247 55.08 13.54 43.30
C GLN A 247 54.14 14.70 42.96
N MET A 248 52.86 14.41 42.70
CA MET A 248 51.86 15.45 42.46
C MET A 248 51.77 16.41 43.65
N PHE A 249 51.53 15.91 44.86
CA PHE A 249 51.46 16.77 46.04
C PHE A 249 52.77 17.46 46.40
N GLN A 250 53.93 16.83 46.14
CA GLN A 250 55.24 17.50 46.27
C GLN A 250 55.34 18.73 45.36
N SER A 251 54.84 18.65 44.13
CA SER A 251 54.86 19.79 43.20
C SER A 251 54.00 20.97 43.67
N TYR A 252 52.90 20.72 44.39
CA TYR A 252 52.03 21.76 44.98
C TYR A 252 52.59 22.40 46.25
N GLN A 253 53.77 22.01 46.72
CA GLN A 253 54.49 22.80 47.73
C GLN A 253 55.02 24.11 47.13
N ASN A 254 55.32 24.12 45.83
CA ASN A 254 55.93 25.24 45.11
C ASN A 254 54.98 25.92 44.10
N HIS A 255 53.83 25.30 43.81
CA HIS A 255 52.83 25.82 42.85
C HIS A 255 51.53 26.23 43.54
N PRO A 256 50.87 27.31 43.10
CA PRO A 256 49.58 27.72 43.64
C PRO A 256 48.51 26.66 43.37
N ILE A 257 47.67 26.41 44.38
CA ILE A 257 46.55 25.47 44.30
C ILE A 257 45.37 26.18 43.64
N GLN A 258 44.69 25.50 42.72
CA GLN A 258 43.45 26.01 42.18
C GLN A 258 42.30 25.73 43.15
N PHE A 259 41.52 26.75 43.49
CA PHE A 259 40.37 26.62 44.39
C PHE A 259 39.17 27.44 43.91
N MET A 260 37.99 27.08 44.39
CA MET A 260 36.76 27.86 44.28
C MET A 260 36.18 28.07 45.68
N GLU A 261 35.85 29.32 45.99
CA GLU A 261 35.32 29.74 47.29
C GLU A 261 33.80 29.96 47.21
N PHE A 262 33.10 29.57 48.25
CA PHE A 262 31.66 29.71 48.40
C PHE A 262 31.34 30.40 49.74
N PRO A 263 30.56 31.49 49.74
CA PRO A 263 30.27 32.25 50.94
C PRO A 263 29.26 31.53 51.85
N GLY A 264 29.56 31.39 53.13
CA GLY A 264 28.59 30.91 54.12
C GLY A 264 29.25 30.31 55.38
N ASP A 265 28.59 30.45 56.52
CA ASP A 265 29.00 29.81 57.77
C ASP A 265 28.17 28.53 57.94
N PHE A 266 28.76 27.39 57.60
CA PHE A 266 28.06 26.12 57.64
C PHE A 266 28.98 25.00 58.11
N ASP A 267 28.52 24.23 59.09
CA ASP A 267 29.34 23.23 59.79
C ASP A 267 29.39 21.87 59.06
N PHE A 268 28.83 21.80 57.85
CA PHE A 268 28.68 20.54 57.13
C PHE A 268 28.78 20.71 55.62
N SER A 269 29.62 19.94 54.94
CA SER A 269 29.60 19.87 53.48
C SER A 269 29.89 18.44 53.02
N GLU A 270 29.41 18.11 51.83
CA GLU A 270 29.61 16.78 51.25
C GLU A 270 30.03 16.88 49.79
N LEU A 271 31.00 16.05 49.42
CA LEU A 271 31.42 15.84 48.03
C LEU A 271 30.91 14.48 47.56
N HIS A 272 30.17 14.49 46.46
CA HIS A 272 29.71 13.28 45.79
C HIS A 272 30.23 13.28 44.35
N VAL A 273 30.79 12.16 43.91
CA VAL A 273 31.28 11.99 42.54
C VAL A 273 30.72 10.71 41.94
N ASN A 274 30.11 10.82 40.76
CA ASN A 274 29.50 9.73 40.06
C ASN A 274 30.53 9.04 39.14
N ASN A 275 30.80 7.77 39.44
CA ASN A 275 31.76 6.93 38.73
C ASN A 275 31.12 5.95 37.73
N LYS A 276 29.80 6.04 37.51
CA LYS A 276 29.08 5.21 36.52
C LYS A 276 29.55 5.50 35.10
N PRO A 277 29.54 4.52 34.17
CA PRO A 277 30.09 4.70 32.82
C PRO A 277 29.45 5.86 32.04
N ASN A 278 28.12 6.04 32.14
CA ASN A 278 27.40 7.09 31.40
C ASN A 278 27.47 8.49 32.07
N PHE A 279 27.80 8.55 33.35
CA PHE A 279 27.83 9.79 34.15
C PHE A 279 29.21 10.05 34.77
N LYS A 280 30.24 9.41 34.20
CA LYS A 280 31.58 9.38 34.77
C LYS A 280 32.12 10.81 34.89
N GLY A 281 32.56 11.17 36.09
CA GLY A 281 33.16 12.46 36.39
C GLY A 281 32.15 13.57 36.67
N ASN A 282 30.85 13.29 36.71
CA ASN A 282 29.90 14.24 37.28
C ASN A 282 30.15 14.32 38.79
N PHE A 283 30.45 15.51 39.29
CA PHE A 283 30.59 15.74 40.72
C PHE A 283 29.57 16.77 41.19
N CYS A 284 29.22 16.68 42.47
CA CYS A 284 28.49 17.73 43.15
C CYS A 284 29.08 17.96 44.54
N PHE A 285 29.22 19.24 44.86
CA PHE A 285 29.66 19.76 46.13
C PHE A 285 28.48 20.44 46.81
N PHE A 286 28.07 19.89 47.94
CA PHE A 286 26.97 20.37 48.76
C PHE A 286 27.51 21.32 49.83
N ASN A 287 27.06 22.58 49.82
CA ASN A 287 27.50 23.61 50.76
C ASN A 287 26.32 24.50 51.24
N ALA A 288 26.64 25.54 52.03
CA ALA A 288 25.67 26.48 52.60
C ALA A 288 24.76 27.17 51.56
N VAL A 289 25.31 27.46 50.38
CA VAL A 289 24.64 28.25 49.33
C VAL A 289 23.77 27.38 48.43
N GLY A 290 24.10 26.09 48.32
CA GLY A 290 23.39 25.14 47.50
C GLY A 290 24.23 23.94 47.07
N ILE A 291 23.86 23.39 45.91
CA ILE A 291 24.53 22.27 45.27
C ILE A 291 25.32 22.80 44.08
N PHE A 292 26.64 22.82 44.22
CA PHE A 292 27.55 23.11 43.11
C PHE A 292 27.81 21.83 42.32
N LYS A 293 27.32 21.74 41.09
CA LYS A 293 27.55 20.59 40.21
C LYS A 293 28.52 20.93 39.08
N GLY A 294 29.31 19.97 38.65
CA GLY A 294 30.18 20.09 37.49
C GLY A 294 30.54 18.72 36.90
N GLN A 295 31.28 18.73 35.80
CA GLN A 295 31.78 17.53 35.15
C GLN A 295 33.30 17.61 34.97
N ILE A 296 33.99 16.52 35.25
CA ILE A 296 35.44 16.39 35.09
C ILE A 296 35.73 15.97 33.65
N ASN A 297 36.53 16.78 32.93
CA ASN A 297 36.87 16.50 31.54
C ASN A 297 38.04 15.49 31.42
N TYR A 298 37.73 14.24 31.08
CA TYR A 298 38.75 13.20 30.82
C TYR A 298 39.45 13.32 29.45
N SER A 299 38.97 14.16 28.54
CA SER A 299 39.45 14.23 27.14
C SER A 299 40.61 15.21 26.93
N LYS A 300 40.86 16.12 27.88
CA LYS A 300 41.96 17.09 27.80
C LYS A 300 43.32 16.37 27.81
N LYS A 301 43.99 16.33 26.66
CA LYS A 301 45.37 15.87 26.51
C LYS A 301 46.31 17.02 26.94
N ASN A 302 47.35 16.72 27.73
CA ASN A 302 48.39 17.65 28.21
C ASN A 302 47.93 18.71 29.24
N ILE A 303 47.32 18.28 30.36
CA ILE A 303 47.02 19.18 31.48
C ILE A 303 48.31 19.51 32.24
N LYS A 304 48.65 20.80 32.34
CA LYS A 304 49.75 21.30 33.18
C LYS A 304 49.37 21.19 34.66
N ILE A 305 50.39 21.14 35.53
CA ILE A 305 50.19 21.22 36.99
C ILE A 305 49.43 22.52 37.30
N GLY A 306 48.35 22.44 38.06
CA GLY A 306 47.47 23.56 38.42
C GLY A 306 46.43 23.95 37.35
N GLY A 307 46.23 23.14 36.30
CA GLY A 307 45.21 23.41 35.29
C GLY A 307 43.79 22.97 35.69
N LYS A 308 42.78 23.72 35.24
CA LYS A 308 41.35 23.43 35.47
C LYS A 308 40.83 22.28 34.60
N VAL A 309 40.30 21.24 35.23
CA VAL A 309 39.72 20.06 34.58
C VAL A 309 38.20 20.01 34.71
N THR A 310 37.66 20.74 35.67
CA THR A 310 36.23 20.93 35.91
C THR A 310 35.57 21.82 34.83
N GLU A 311 34.43 21.36 34.28
CA GLU A 311 33.64 21.99 33.22
C GLU A 311 32.14 21.92 33.53
N ASN A 312 31.32 22.72 32.83
CA ASN A 312 29.86 22.77 32.96
C ASN A 312 29.35 23.05 34.39
N GLU A 313 30.09 23.87 35.12
CA GLU A 313 29.81 24.23 36.52
C GLU A 313 28.52 25.05 36.65
N LYS A 314 27.65 24.63 37.57
CA LYS A 314 26.40 25.32 37.90
C LYS A 314 26.11 25.21 39.38
N LEU A 315 25.74 26.33 39.99
CA LEU A 315 25.22 26.37 41.35
C LEU A 315 23.69 26.27 41.31
N ILE A 316 23.13 25.31 42.03
CA ILE A 316 21.68 25.15 42.23
C ILE A 316 21.38 25.48 43.68
N HIS A 317 20.61 26.54 43.92
CA HIS A 317 20.20 26.92 45.27
C HIS A 317 19.16 25.94 45.83
N PHE A 318 19.09 25.85 47.15
CA PHE A 318 18.04 25.08 47.82
C PHE A 318 16.65 25.65 47.52
N PRO A 319 15.62 24.79 47.45
CA PRO A 319 14.26 25.24 47.16
C PRO A 319 13.72 26.10 48.30
N THR A 320 13.51 27.39 48.04
CA THR A 320 12.94 28.35 49.00
C THR A 320 11.42 28.16 49.17
N GLU A 321 10.74 27.64 48.15
CA GLU A 321 9.31 27.37 48.13
C GLU A 321 9.06 25.87 47.88
N LEU A 322 8.50 25.18 48.87
CA LEU A 322 8.12 23.78 48.76
C LEU A 322 6.66 23.68 48.29
N PRO A 323 6.34 22.81 47.32
CA PRO A 323 4.96 22.61 46.90
C PRO A 323 4.12 22.10 48.08
N LYS A 324 2.97 22.75 48.32
CA LYS A 324 2.01 22.32 49.34
C LYS A 324 1.48 20.94 48.95
N THR A 325 1.80 19.91 49.73
CA THR A 325 1.19 18.59 49.58
C THR A 325 -0.33 18.70 49.77
N GLN A 326 -1.11 18.23 48.80
CA GLN A 326 -2.55 18.05 48.95
C GLN A 326 -2.80 16.98 50.02
N SER A 327 -3.00 17.41 51.26
CA SER A 327 -3.56 16.57 52.32
C SER A 327 -5.09 16.67 52.28
N PHE A 328 -5.75 15.51 52.16
CA PHE A 328 -7.20 15.29 52.08
C PHE A 328 -7.99 15.64 53.37
N PHE A 329 -7.41 16.33 54.36
CA PHE A 329 -8.16 16.82 55.51
C PHE A 329 -7.93 18.31 55.71
N GLY A 330 -8.98 19.09 55.45
CA GLY A 330 -9.03 20.52 55.71
C GLY A 330 -9.21 20.78 57.19
N TYR A 331 -8.18 21.31 57.84
CA TYR A 331 -8.33 22.28 58.91
C TYR A 331 -7.21 23.30 58.81
N SER A 332 -7.60 24.56 58.59
CA SER A 332 -6.71 25.71 58.65
C SER A 332 -6.22 25.89 60.09
N GLN A 333 -4.91 25.88 60.31
CA GLN A 333 -4.33 26.59 61.44
C GLN A 333 -3.63 27.85 60.94
N LYS A 334 -4.03 28.95 61.57
CA LYS A 334 -3.64 30.32 61.29
C LYS A 334 -2.12 30.49 61.45
N LYS A 335 -1.60 31.36 60.59
CA LYS A 335 -0.26 31.96 60.69
C LYS A 335 -0.08 32.62 62.06
N THR A 336 0.85 32.12 62.85
CA THR A 336 1.54 32.89 63.89
C THR A 336 3.03 32.55 63.86
N ASN A 337 3.83 33.62 63.85
CA ASN A 337 5.28 33.71 64.09
C ASN A 337 6.22 33.41 62.92
N GLN A 338 6.59 34.49 62.21
CA GLN A 338 7.52 34.54 61.08
C GLN A 338 9.00 34.76 61.47
N GLU A 339 9.40 34.59 62.73
CA GLU A 339 10.79 34.93 63.14
C GLU A 339 11.64 33.77 63.70
N GLN A 340 11.14 32.53 63.74
CA GLN A 340 11.94 31.37 64.21
C GLN A 340 12.29 30.32 63.12
N ASN A 341 11.92 30.51 61.85
CA ASN A 341 12.05 29.48 60.81
C ASN A 341 13.17 29.72 59.77
N LYS A 342 14.23 30.48 60.10
CA LYS A 342 15.40 30.59 59.20
C LYS A 342 16.31 29.35 59.22
N GLU A 343 16.31 28.57 60.30
CA GLU A 343 17.19 27.39 60.44
C GLU A 343 16.66 26.12 59.74
N ASN A 344 15.37 26.04 59.41
CA ASN A 344 14.76 24.81 58.87
C ASN A 344 14.80 24.67 57.33
N ASN A 345 15.48 25.58 56.63
CA ASN A 345 15.53 25.60 55.16
C ASN A 345 16.78 24.97 54.55
N ILE A 346 17.73 24.54 55.37
CA ILE A 346 18.96 23.90 54.89
C ILE A 346 18.87 22.38 55.10
N PRO A 347 19.12 21.56 54.06
CA PRO A 347 19.12 20.11 54.21
C PRO A 347 20.34 19.61 54.98
N ILE A 348 20.17 18.48 55.66
CA ILE A 348 21.19 17.82 56.51
C ILE A 348 22.13 16.97 55.66
N ALA A 349 21.62 16.32 54.62
CA ALA A 349 22.40 15.41 53.79
C ALA A 349 21.86 15.36 52.36
N MET A 350 22.71 14.91 51.44
CA MET A 350 22.36 14.77 50.03
C MET A 350 22.69 13.37 49.50
N ALA A 351 21.86 12.87 48.58
CA ALA A 351 22.21 11.75 47.72
C ALA A 351 22.05 12.12 46.24
N GLN A 352 23.02 11.74 45.43
CA GLN A 352 23.00 11.95 43.98
C GLN A 352 22.53 10.69 43.25
N THR A 353 21.51 10.83 42.41
CA THR A 353 21.08 9.80 41.45
C THR A 353 21.61 10.14 40.05
N ASN A 354 21.12 9.49 38.99
CA ASN A 354 21.62 9.76 37.64
C ASN A 354 21.20 11.15 37.14
N PHE A 355 19.98 11.58 37.44
CA PHE A 355 19.36 12.82 36.98
C PHE A 355 18.77 13.69 38.09
N HIS A 356 18.81 13.27 39.36
CA HIS A 356 18.22 13.99 40.50
C HIS A 356 19.16 14.07 41.71
N PHE A 357 18.83 14.98 42.61
CA PHE A 357 19.40 15.14 43.94
C PHE A 357 18.30 14.89 44.97
N LEU A 358 18.54 13.97 45.90
CA LEU A 358 17.68 13.74 47.06
C LEU A 358 18.25 14.50 48.26
N LEU A 359 17.46 15.39 48.82
CA LEU A 359 17.82 16.25 49.94
C LEU A 359 17.03 15.80 51.17
N ALA A 360 17.74 15.44 52.23
CA ALA A 360 17.15 15.08 53.52
C ALA A 360 17.11 16.30 54.43
N TYR A 361 15.93 16.63 54.92
CA TYR A 361 15.67 17.62 55.97
C TYR A 361 15.32 16.87 57.27
N PRO A 362 15.31 17.52 58.44
CA PRO A 362 14.99 16.85 59.69
C PRO A 362 13.65 16.07 59.68
N ASP A 363 12.66 16.57 58.94
CA ASP A 363 11.26 16.14 58.92
C ASP A 363 10.74 15.71 57.54
N LYS A 364 11.54 15.84 56.47
CA LYS A 364 11.08 15.61 55.09
C LYS A 364 12.22 15.24 54.15
N ILE A 365 11.86 14.74 52.98
CA ILE A 365 12.79 14.49 51.87
C ILE A 365 12.27 15.20 50.64
N VAL A 366 13.19 15.82 49.92
CA VAL A 366 12.91 16.57 48.70
C VAL A 366 13.78 16.02 47.58
N GLY A 367 13.15 15.53 46.51
CA GLY A 367 13.83 15.14 45.28
C GLY A 367 13.81 16.30 44.28
N MET A 368 14.98 16.75 43.87
CA MET A 368 15.19 17.86 42.94
C MET A 368 15.85 17.36 41.67
N SER A 369 15.41 17.81 40.49
CA SER A 369 16.06 17.47 39.23
C SER A 369 17.43 18.14 39.13
N SER A 370 18.45 17.35 38.82
CA SER A 370 19.79 17.84 38.54
C SER A 370 19.82 18.68 37.27
N LEU A 371 18.89 18.51 36.32
CA LEU A 371 18.96 19.18 35.03
C LEU A 371 18.46 20.62 35.08
N ASP A 372 17.33 20.88 35.75
CA ASP A 372 16.61 22.17 35.78
C ASP A 372 16.37 22.72 37.19
N GLY A 373 16.75 21.99 38.26
CA GLY A 373 16.66 22.47 39.64
C GLY A 373 15.24 22.48 40.21
N LYS A 374 14.26 21.89 39.52
CA LYS A 374 12.88 21.83 40.01
C LYS A 374 12.67 20.69 41.00
N VAL A 375 11.82 20.91 41.99
CA VAL A 375 11.38 19.87 42.93
C VAL A 375 10.39 18.93 42.22
N VAL A 376 10.76 17.65 42.12
CA VAL A 376 9.98 16.58 41.47
C VAL A 376 9.29 15.69 42.50
N PHE A 377 9.83 15.61 43.71
CA PHE A 377 9.36 14.71 44.75
C PHE A 377 9.44 15.36 46.13
N LEU A 378 8.44 15.11 46.98
CA LEU A 378 8.42 15.55 48.36
C LEU A 378 7.66 14.54 49.21
N GLU A 379 8.31 14.00 50.25
CA GLU A 379 7.71 13.10 51.21
C GLU A 379 8.03 13.60 52.63
N LYS A 380 7.01 13.64 53.50
CA LYS A 380 7.18 14.01 54.91
C LYS A 380 7.38 12.74 55.74
N ILE A 381 8.25 12.82 56.74
CA ILE A 381 8.56 11.71 57.65
C ILE A 381 8.10 12.07 59.05
N ASP A 382 7.43 11.12 59.71
CA ASP A 382 6.87 11.30 61.04
C ASP A 382 7.99 11.24 62.10
N THR A 383 8.55 12.40 62.44
CA THR A 383 9.68 12.52 63.38
C THR A 383 9.47 11.88 64.75
N LEU A 384 8.22 11.67 65.17
CA LEU A 384 7.87 11.02 66.44
C LEU A 384 8.12 9.50 66.40
N GLU A 385 7.55 8.83 65.39
CA GLU A 385 7.67 7.38 65.22
C GLU A 385 8.99 6.97 64.58
N ASP A 386 9.35 7.67 63.51
CA ASP A 386 10.49 7.33 62.66
C ASP A 386 11.79 7.95 63.16
N GLY A 387 11.73 9.02 63.97
CA GLY A 387 12.90 9.74 64.45
C GLY A 387 13.37 10.85 63.48
N LYS A 388 14.41 11.59 63.89
CA LYS A 388 15.02 12.65 63.07
C LYS A 388 15.94 12.03 62.03
N LEU A 389 15.85 12.51 60.78
CA LEU A 389 16.76 12.09 59.71
C LEU A 389 18.20 12.50 60.01
N ILE A 390 19.15 11.60 59.75
CA ILE A 390 20.58 11.85 59.93
C ILE A 390 21.26 11.99 58.56
N GLY A 391 20.99 11.07 57.63
CA GLY A 391 21.57 11.17 56.30
C GLY A 391 21.28 10.01 55.37
N PHE A 392 22.03 9.98 54.26
CA PHE A 392 21.97 8.94 53.24
C PHE A 392 23.22 8.06 53.26
N ALA A 393 23.08 6.83 52.78
CA ALA A 393 24.18 5.96 52.41
C ALA A 393 23.91 5.38 51.01
N ILE A 394 24.87 5.52 50.11
CA ILE A 394 24.75 5.14 48.70
C ILE A 394 25.71 4.00 48.40
N ASP A 395 25.20 2.92 47.83
CA ASP A 395 26.02 1.86 47.27
C ASP A 395 26.46 2.23 45.85
N GLN A 396 27.72 2.62 45.67
CA GLN A 396 28.27 3.01 44.36
C GLN A 396 28.38 1.85 43.36
N ILE A 397 28.32 0.59 43.81
CA ILE A 397 28.42 -0.58 42.92
C ILE A 397 27.04 -1.05 42.49
N LYS A 398 26.09 -1.11 43.43
CA LYS A 398 24.74 -1.64 43.20
C LYS A 398 23.68 -0.56 42.96
N ASP A 399 24.05 0.72 43.05
CA ASP A 399 23.16 1.87 42.88
C ASP A 399 21.94 1.86 43.82
N SER A 400 22.11 1.31 45.04
CA SER A 400 21.07 1.32 46.06
C SER A 400 21.24 2.51 47.00
N ILE A 401 20.13 3.17 47.32
CA ILE A 401 20.11 4.37 48.15
C ILE A 401 19.37 4.05 49.45
N TRP A 402 20.03 4.32 50.55
CA TRP A 402 19.52 4.06 51.90
C TRP A 402 19.44 5.38 52.64
N LEU A 403 18.30 5.63 53.26
CA LEU A 403 18.11 6.76 54.15
C LEU A 403 18.02 6.21 55.57
N PHE A 404 18.62 6.91 56.52
CA PHE A 404 18.53 6.53 57.92
C PHE A 404 18.22 7.73 58.81
N SER A 405 17.34 7.45 59.76
CA SER A 405 17.06 8.31 60.91
C SER A 405 17.84 7.81 62.11
N ASN A 406 17.70 8.50 63.25
CA ASN A 406 18.25 7.99 64.50
C ASN A 406 17.56 6.70 64.99
N LYS A 407 16.35 6.33 64.53
CA LYS A 407 15.63 5.14 65.00
C LYS A 407 15.40 4.05 63.95
N ARG A 408 15.21 4.43 62.68
CA ARG A 408 14.79 3.54 61.57
C ARG A 408 15.62 3.71 60.30
N LEU A 409 15.61 2.66 59.49
CA LEU A 409 16.17 2.59 58.14
C LEU A 409 15.07 2.61 57.08
N PHE A 410 15.37 3.26 55.96
CA PHE A 410 14.50 3.37 54.80
C PHE A 410 15.29 3.01 53.54
N ALA A 411 14.69 2.19 52.68
CA ALA A 411 15.19 1.94 51.33
C ALA A 411 14.51 2.90 50.36
N VAL A 412 15.31 3.63 49.58
CA VAL A 412 14.82 4.52 48.53
C VAL A 412 14.97 3.83 47.18
N TYR A 413 13.84 3.58 46.51
CA TYR A 413 13.80 2.98 45.19
C TYR A 413 13.51 4.05 44.14
N THR A 414 14.29 4.03 43.06
CA THR A 414 14.11 4.86 41.87
C THR A 414 13.32 4.09 40.80
N GLN A 415 12.31 4.72 40.20
CA GLN A 415 11.51 4.13 39.13
C GLN A 415 11.56 5.01 37.89
N GLU A 416 12.02 4.47 36.75
CA GLU A 416 12.08 5.13 35.43
C GLU A 416 12.55 6.60 35.50
N GLU A 417 13.74 6.82 36.07
CA GLU A 417 14.28 8.16 36.34
C GLU A 417 14.43 9.04 35.08
N ASP A 418 14.57 8.40 33.92
CA ASP A 418 14.77 8.98 32.59
C ASP A 418 13.47 9.40 31.87
N ARG A 419 12.30 9.05 32.42
CA ARG A 419 10.98 9.22 31.80
C ARG A 419 10.69 10.62 31.26
N ASP A 420 11.10 11.66 31.98
CA ASP A 420 10.84 13.07 31.67
C ASP A 420 12.06 13.84 31.16
N VAL A 421 13.23 13.19 31.06
CA VAL A 421 14.48 13.82 30.62
C VAL A 421 14.35 14.42 29.21
N TRP A 422 13.64 13.74 28.30
CA TRP A 422 13.43 14.24 26.94
C TRP A 422 12.69 15.58 26.89
N LYS A 423 11.76 15.86 27.82
CA LYS A 423 11.05 17.15 27.89
C LYS A 423 12.01 18.28 28.28
N ILE A 424 12.89 18.00 29.23
CA ILE A 424 13.91 18.96 29.69
C ILE A 424 14.93 19.20 28.56
N CYS A 425 15.31 18.16 27.83
CA CYS A 425 16.18 18.30 26.65
C CYS A 425 15.54 19.17 25.56
N ILE A 426 14.23 19.07 25.32
CA ILE A 426 13.50 19.97 24.40
C ILE A 426 13.61 21.43 24.88
N GLN A 427 13.37 21.70 26.17
CA GLN A 427 13.47 23.05 26.72
C GLN A 427 14.88 23.63 26.57
N LYS A 428 15.91 22.78 26.72
CA LYS A 428 17.32 23.14 26.50
C LYS A 428 17.73 23.21 25.03
N LYS A 429 16.80 23.01 24.08
CA LYS A 429 17.06 22.93 22.63
C LYS A 429 18.04 21.82 22.21
N GLN A 430 18.22 20.79 23.04
CA GLN A 430 19.12 19.66 22.81
C GLN A 430 18.35 18.46 22.22
N PHE A 431 17.86 18.60 21.00
CA PHE A 431 16.91 17.66 20.40
C PHE A 431 17.50 16.27 20.10
N GLN A 432 18.77 16.19 19.70
CA GLN A 432 19.44 14.90 19.46
C GLN A 432 19.51 14.06 20.75
N THR A 433 19.88 14.69 21.87
CA THR A 433 19.86 14.02 23.18
C THR A 433 18.45 13.62 23.59
N ALA A 434 17.44 14.46 23.29
CA ALA A 434 16.05 14.15 23.57
C ALA A 434 15.59 12.87 22.82
N LEU A 435 16.02 12.68 21.57
CA LEU A 435 15.69 11.49 20.78
C LEU A 435 16.28 10.21 21.37
N LEU A 436 17.48 10.27 21.98
CA LEU A 436 18.07 9.12 22.67
C LEU A 436 17.22 8.69 23.88
N TYR A 437 16.67 9.64 24.63
CA TYR A 437 15.82 9.38 25.80
C TYR A 437 14.34 9.13 25.47
N CYS A 438 13.94 9.28 24.21
CA CYS A 438 12.56 8.96 23.80
C CYS A 438 12.32 7.46 23.61
N TYR A 439 13.39 6.65 23.54
CA TYR A 439 13.31 5.23 23.17
C TYR A 439 12.43 5.01 21.93
N ASP A 440 11.82 3.85 21.74
CA ASP A 440 10.94 3.57 20.59
C ASP A 440 9.50 4.06 20.74
N ASP A 441 9.23 4.98 21.68
CA ASP A 441 7.92 5.58 21.83
C ASP A 441 7.65 6.63 20.73
N VAL A 442 6.78 6.24 19.79
CA VAL A 442 6.34 7.06 18.65
C VAL A 442 5.75 8.41 19.10
N LYS A 443 5.01 8.45 20.22
CA LYS A 443 4.37 9.68 20.71
C LYS A 443 5.39 10.68 21.26
N LYS A 444 6.43 10.18 21.94
CA LYS A 444 7.52 11.02 22.46
C LYS A 444 8.38 11.56 21.30
N LYS A 445 8.75 10.68 20.36
CA LYS A 445 9.51 11.05 19.15
C LYS A 445 8.78 12.13 18.34
N ASP A 446 7.48 11.99 18.12
CA ASP A 446 6.67 12.98 17.40
C ASP A 446 6.68 14.37 18.09
N LYS A 447 6.58 14.42 19.43
CA LYS A 447 6.69 15.70 20.18
C LYS A 447 8.07 16.34 20.02
N VAL A 448 9.14 15.55 20.06
CA VAL A 448 10.51 16.04 19.82
C VAL A 448 10.65 16.56 18.40
N PHE A 449 10.20 15.82 17.39
CA PHE A 449 10.27 16.24 15.98
C PHE A 449 9.48 17.53 15.74
N ARG A 450 8.28 17.67 16.31
CA ARG A 450 7.50 18.92 16.22
C ARG A 450 8.26 20.11 16.81
N ALA A 451 8.86 19.95 17.99
CA ALA A 451 9.61 21.01 18.63
C ALA A 451 10.89 21.35 17.86
N HIS A 452 11.58 20.33 17.34
CA HIS A 452 12.79 20.50 16.54
C HIS A 452 12.49 21.20 15.20
N ALA A 453 11.44 20.76 14.49
CA ALA A 453 11.02 21.35 13.23
C ALA A 453 10.61 22.82 13.40
N LYS A 454 9.85 23.16 14.46
CA LYS A 454 9.51 24.54 14.80
C LYS A 454 10.75 25.40 15.08
N HIS A 455 11.72 24.87 15.83
CA HIS A 455 12.96 25.59 16.12
C HIS A 455 13.79 25.85 14.85
N LEU A 456 13.89 24.86 13.96
CA LEU A 456 14.57 25.03 12.67
C LEU A 456 13.86 26.04 11.76
N PHE A 457 12.53 26.04 11.78
CA PHE A 457 11.72 27.01 11.03
C PHE A 457 11.96 28.44 11.52
N GLN A 458 11.97 28.66 12.84
CA GLN A 458 12.28 29.97 13.45
C GLN A 458 13.70 30.45 13.09
N ASN A 459 14.64 29.52 12.93
CA ASN A 459 16.03 29.83 12.54
C ASN A 459 16.22 29.96 11.02
N LYS A 460 15.14 30.07 10.23
CA LYS A 460 15.14 30.18 8.75
C LYS A 460 15.77 28.98 8.01
N LYS A 461 15.97 27.85 8.68
CA LYS A 461 16.45 26.60 8.06
C LYS A 461 15.27 25.77 7.55
N TYR A 462 14.63 26.26 6.49
CA TYR A 462 13.35 25.72 6.01
C TYR A 462 13.46 24.30 5.45
N ILE A 463 14.54 23.97 4.73
CA ILE A 463 14.75 22.63 4.14
C ILE A 463 14.88 21.56 5.24
N GLU A 464 15.78 21.77 6.20
CA GLU A 464 15.94 20.86 7.35
C GLU A 464 14.62 20.76 8.14
N SER A 465 13.93 21.88 8.36
CA SER A 465 12.63 21.92 9.02
C SER A 465 11.58 21.07 8.30
N ALA A 466 11.52 21.13 6.97
CA ALA A 466 10.61 20.33 6.14
C ALA A 466 10.81 18.83 6.33
N THR A 467 12.07 18.36 6.39
CA THR A 467 12.38 16.93 6.63
C THR A 467 11.85 16.43 7.97
N TYR A 468 11.91 17.26 9.02
CA TYR A 468 11.40 16.89 10.34
C TYR A 468 9.88 17.04 10.44
N PHE A 469 9.30 18.06 9.80
CA PHE A 469 7.84 18.20 9.72
C PHE A 469 7.18 17.04 8.98
N ALA A 470 7.81 16.49 7.93
CA ALA A 470 7.30 15.32 7.22
C ALA A 470 7.11 14.10 8.13
N LYS A 471 8.02 13.93 9.10
CA LYS A 471 8.01 12.86 10.12
C LYS A 471 6.98 13.08 11.24
N THR A 472 6.34 14.25 11.31
CA THR A 472 5.33 14.53 12.33
C THR A 472 3.94 14.08 11.93
N SER A 473 3.09 13.89 12.94
CA SER A 473 1.65 13.63 12.82
C SER A 473 0.78 14.90 12.81
N LEU A 474 1.37 16.06 12.45
CA LEU A 474 0.59 17.29 12.25
C LEU A 474 -0.30 17.18 11.00
N PRO A 475 -1.45 17.87 10.97
CA PRO A 475 -2.29 17.95 9.77
C PRO A 475 -1.48 18.45 8.57
N PHE A 476 -1.63 17.77 7.44
CA PHE A 476 -0.88 18.03 6.23
C PHE A 476 -1.08 19.47 5.76
N GLU A 477 -2.31 19.95 5.76
CA GLU A 477 -2.74 21.27 5.30
C GLU A 477 -2.02 22.37 6.06
N ARG A 478 -1.95 22.25 7.39
CA ARG A 478 -1.32 23.25 8.26
C ARG A 478 0.19 23.36 8.01
N VAL A 479 0.85 22.27 7.64
CA VAL A 479 2.28 22.28 7.36
C VAL A 479 2.53 22.80 5.94
N SER A 480 1.74 22.33 4.97
CA SER A 480 1.83 22.77 3.57
C SER A 480 1.58 24.27 3.43
N LEU A 481 0.58 24.84 4.12
CA LEU A 481 0.31 26.28 4.11
C LEU A 481 1.50 27.11 4.61
N LYS A 482 2.17 26.67 5.68
CA LYS A 482 3.36 27.35 6.21
C LYS A 482 4.52 27.41 5.22
N PHE A 483 4.65 26.40 4.36
CA PHE A 483 5.69 26.39 3.33
C PHE A 483 5.24 27.09 2.05
N LEU A 484 3.93 27.19 1.81
CA LEU A 484 3.36 27.89 0.66
C LEU A 484 3.38 29.41 0.82
N GLU A 485 3.30 29.91 2.05
CA GLU A 485 3.50 31.33 2.39
C GLU A 485 4.94 31.82 2.18
N LEU A 486 5.91 30.92 1.97
CA LEU A 486 7.29 31.28 1.67
C LEU A 486 7.45 31.56 0.17
N GLU A 487 8.32 32.52 -0.17
CA GLU A 487 8.68 32.82 -1.56
C GLU A 487 9.37 31.64 -2.27
N SER A 488 10.05 30.77 -1.50
CA SER A 488 10.75 29.60 -2.03
C SER A 488 9.91 28.33 -1.96
N LYS A 489 9.81 27.63 -3.10
CA LYS A 489 9.05 26.36 -3.23
C LYS A 489 9.86 25.11 -2.87
N GLU A 490 11.18 25.21 -2.75
CA GLU A 490 12.07 24.10 -2.40
C GLU A 490 11.77 23.43 -1.04
N PRO A 491 11.44 24.17 0.05
CA PRO A 491 11.03 23.55 1.32
C PRO A 491 9.75 22.73 1.20
N LEU A 492 8.82 23.16 0.33
CA LEU A 492 7.59 22.41 0.06
C LEU A 492 7.90 21.13 -0.72
N LYS A 493 8.74 21.19 -1.77
CA LYS A 493 9.19 19.99 -2.51
C LYS A 493 9.82 18.96 -1.57
N THR A 494 10.74 19.39 -0.72
CA THR A 494 11.41 18.50 0.24
C THR A 494 10.45 17.95 1.30
N PHE A 495 9.45 18.71 1.74
CA PHE A 495 8.39 18.19 2.61
C PHE A 495 7.58 17.10 1.93
N LEU A 496 7.13 17.34 0.69
CA LEU A 496 6.29 16.41 -0.07
C LEU A 496 7.04 15.12 -0.43
N ASN A 497 8.29 15.20 -0.88
CA ASN A 497 9.12 14.02 -1.18
C ASN A 497 9.32 13.14 0.06
N ASN A 498 9.74 13.72 1.19
CA ASN A 498 9.87 12.97 2.44
C ASN A 498 8.52 12.39 2.93
N LYS A 499 7.39 13.03 2.58
CA LYS A 499 6.07 12.51 2.93
C LYS A 499 5.70 11.30 2.07
N ILE A 500 6.06 11.29 0.79
CA ILE A 500 5.89 10.12 -0.09
C ILE A 500 6.65 8.92 0.48
N ASP A 501 7.90 9.10 0.91
CA ASP A 501 8.74 8.01 1.45
C ASP A 501 8.15 7.39 2.73
N ILE A 502 7.45 8.18 3.54
CA ILE A 502 6.80 7.71 4.78
C ILE A 502 5.46 7.02 4.48
N LEU A 503 4.75 7.44 3.45
CA LEU A 503 3.46 6.88 3.08
C LEU A 503 3.63 5.53 2.40
N SER A 504 3.12 4.46 3.02
CA SER A 504 3.23 3.13 2.43
C SER A 504 2.46 3.02 1.12
N GLU A 505 3.08 2.38 0.12
CA GLU A 505 2.54 2.09 -1.22
C GLU A 505 1.14 1.44 -1.18
N LYS A 506 0.87 0.61 -0.18
CA LYS A 506 -0.33 -0.25 -0.14
C LYS A 506 -1.53 0.40 0.54
N SER A 507 -1.32 1.26 1.54
CA SER A 507 -2.42 1.84 2.32
C SER A 507 -2.92 3.18 1.80
N HIS A 508 -2.08 3.96 1.12
CA HIS A 508 -2.36 5.36 0.82
C HIS A 508 -2.13 5.74 -0.66
N LYS A 509 -2.49 4.87 -1.59
CA LYS A 509 -2.29 5.12 -3.04
C LYS A 509 -2.90 6.43 -3.52
N GLN A 510 -4.13 6.79 -3.11
CA GLN A 510 -4.76 8.03 -3.54
C GLN A 510 -4.02 9.28 -3.02
N GLN A 511 -3.53 9.25 -1.78
CA GLN A 511 -2.79 10.36 -1.19
C GLN A 511 -1.44 10.53 -1.88
N ARG A 512 -0.76 9.42 -2.19
CA ARG A 512 0.49 9.44 -2.99
C ARG A 512 0.24 10.00 -4.37
N THR A 513 -0.81 9.56 -5.09
CA THR A 513 -1.16 10.12 -6.40
C THR A 513 -1.38 11.64 -6.34
N LEU A 514 -2.14 12.14 -5.36
CA LEU A 514 -2.39 13.59 -5.22
C LEU A 514 -1.12 14.38 -4.92
N ILE A 515 -0.26 13.87 -4.04
CA ILE A 515 1.02 14.51 -3.71
C ILE A 515 1.95 14.48 -4.92
N CYS A 516 2.04 13.35 -5.64
CA CYS A 516 2.84 13.22 -6.85
C CYS A 516 2.34 14.14 -7.98
N THR A 517 1.02 14.29 -8.16
CA THR A 517 0.48 15.24 -9.15
C THR A 517 0.81 16.69 -8.79
N TRP A 518 0.76 17.04 -7.50
CA TRP A 518 1.12 18.38 -7.06
C TRP A 518 2.62 18.65 -7.20
N LEU A 519 3.47 17.67 -6.86
CA LEU A 519 4.90 17.74 -7.10
C LEU A 519 5.24 17.90 -8.58
N LEU A 520 4.56 17.16 -9.47
CA LEU A 520 4.74 17.29 -10.91
C LEU A 520 4.45 18.73 -11.37
N GLU A 521 3.35 19.31 -10.89
CA GLU A 521 2.99 20.70 -11.19
C GLU A 521 4.03 21.69 -10.65
N LEU A 522 4.56 21.46 -9.45
CA LEU A 522 5.61 22.29 -8.85
C LEU A 522 6.91 22.23 -9.66
N TYR A 523 7.37 21.03 -10.03
CA TYR A 523 8.56 20.85 -10.87
C TYR A 523 8.39 21.54 -12.23
N LEU A 524 7.25 21.36 -12.90
CA LEU A 524 6.98 21.99 -14.19
C LEU A 524 6.88 23.52 -14.10
N THR A 525 6.33 24.05 -13.00
CA THR A 525 6.28 25.48 -12.76
C THR A 525 7.67 26.08 -12.57
N GLU A 526 8.54 25.39 -11.83
CA GLU A 526 9.94 25.80 -11.66
C GLU A 526 10.70 25.74 -12.99
N ILE A 527 10.56 24.65 -13.76
CA ILE A 527 11.16 24.51 -15.09
C ILE A 527 10.75 25.66 -16.01
N ASN A 528 9.45 26.00 -16.04
CA ASN A 528 8.96 27.13 -16.84
C ASN A 528 9.49 28.48 -16.36
N SER A 529 9.65 28.68 -15.05
CA SER A 529 10.26 29.90 -14.52
C SER A 529 11.72 30.05 -14.98
N TYR A 530 12.50 28.97 -14.93
CA TYR A 530 13.92 28.98 -15.34
C TYR A 530 14.11 29.05 -16.86
N TYR A 531 13.19 28.47 -17.62
CA TYR A 531 13.17 28.58 -19.08
C TYR A 531 12.98 30.04 -19.52
N ASN A 532 12.07 30.77 -18.86
CA ASN A 532 11.84 32.19 -19.15
C ASN A 532 13.04 33.07 -18.75
N THR A 533 13.81 32.69 -17.72
CA THR A 533 14.99 33.44 -17.27
C THR A 533 16.30 33.07 -17.98
N LYS A 534 16.27 32.17 -19.00
CA LYS A 534 17.45 31.72 -19.78
C LYS A 534 18.64 31.22 -18.94
N SER A 535 18.39 30.65 -17.77
CA SER A 535 19.44 30.11 -16.90
C SER A 535 19.66 28.61 -17.16
N ASN A 536 20.52 28.27 -18.11
CA ASN A 536 20.72 26.88 -18.58
C ASN A 536 21.18 25.90 -17.48
N GLU A 537 22.05 26.32 -16.55
CA GLU A 537 22.57 25.41 -15.51
C GLU A 537 21.53 25.04 -14.45
N LYS A 538 20.68 25.99 -14.03
CA LYS A 538 19.61 25.71 -13.05
C LYS A 538 18.47 24.93 -13.69
N TYR A 539 18.20 25.20 -14.96
CA TYR A 539 17.23 24.45 -15.76
C TYR A 539 17.59 22.95 -15.84
N GLN A 540 18.84 22.63 -16.19
CA GLN A 540 19.31 21.25 -16.28
C GLN A 540 19.21 20.50 -14.93
N LYS A 541 19.57 21.15 -13.82
CA LYS A 541 19.47 20.54 -12.49
C LYS A 541 18.02 20.18 -12.13
N VAL A 542 17.07 21.09 -12.37
CA VAL A 542 15.65 20.83 -12.06
C VAL A 542 15.07 19.78 -13.03
N GLN A 543 15.55 19.73 -14.27
CA GLN A 543 15.17 18.70 -15.24
C GLN A 543 15.69 17.31 -14.81
N GLU A 544 16.92 17.21 -14.31
CA GLU A 544 17.48 15.98 -13.74
C GLU A 544 16.71 15.54 -12.48
N GLU A 545 16.37 16.47 -11.58
CA GLU A 545 15.53 16.20 -10.42
C GLU A 545 14.14 15.67 -10.83
N LEU A 546 13.52 16.27 -11.85
CA LEU A 546 12.24 15.81 -12.38
C LEU A 546 12.36 14.40 -12.98
N TYR A 547 13.42 14.11 -13.72
CA TYR A 547 13.62 12.76 -14.27
C TYR A 547 13.84 11.73 -13.17
N SER A 548 14.64 12.01 -12.14
CA SER A 548 14.77 11.14 -10.96
C SER A 548 13.40 10.92 -10.29
N PHE A 549 12.64 11.98 -10.08
CA PHE A 549 11.29 11.89 -9.49
C PHE A 549 10.34 11.02 -10.33
N LEU A 550 10.37 11.17 -11.66
CA LEU A 550 9.56 10.36 -12.57
C LEU A 550 10.03 8.90 -12.60
N GLU A 551 11.32 8.62 -12.44
CA GLU A 551 11.84 7.25 -12.34
C GLU A 551 11.36 6.55 -11.06
N ASP A 552 11.32 7.26 -9.94
CA ASP A 552 10.93 6.69 -8.65
C ASP A 552 9.40 6.55 -8.51
N ASN A 553 8.62 7.49 -9.07
CA ASN A 553 7.18 7.62 -8.77
C ASN A 553 6.22 7.46 -9.97
N TYR A 554 6.68 6.94 -11.13
CA TYR A 554 5.81 6.83 -12.33
C TYR A 554 4.53 5.99 -12.13
N LEU A 555 4.53 5.00 -11.23
CA LEU A 555 3.36 4.16 -10.94
C LEU A 555 2.29 4.86 -10.08
N ASP A 556 2.72 5.84 -9.28
CA ASP A 556 1.82 6.58 -8.39
C ASP A 556 1.09 7.71 -9.11
N LEU A 557 1.63 8.17 -10.24
CA LEU A 557 1.03 9.19 -11.09
C LEU A 557 -0.15 8.64 -11.91
N ASN A 558 -1.20 9.45 -12.06
CA ASN A 558 -2.31 9.11 -12.96
C ASN A 558 -1.97 9.54 -14.39
N PRO A 559 -1.86 8.61 -15.37
CA PRO A 559 -1.40 8.93 -16.71
C PRO A 559 -2.24 10.01 -17.40
N LYS A 560 -3.58 9.97 -17.27
CA LYS A 560 -4.47 10.93 -17.93
C LYS A 560 -4.24 12.36 -17.45
N ILE A 561 -4.13 12.53 -16.13
CA ILE A 561 -3.95 13.85 -15.51
C ILE A 561 -2.53 14.34 -15.79
N SER A 562 -1.51 13.49 -15.61
CA SER A 562 -0.13 13.85 -15.92
C SER A 562 0.02 14.33 -17.36
N PHE A 563 -0.60 13.63 -18.34
CA PHE A 563 -0.59 14.08 -19.73
C PHE A 563 -1.29 15.44 -19.93
N GLN A 564 -2.41 15.69 -19.27
CA GLN A 564 -3.07 17.01 -19.32
C GLN A 564 -2.17 18.11 -18.75
N ILE A 565 -1.49 17.85 -17.64
CA ILE A 565 -0.54 18.80 -17.02
C ILE A 565 0.64 19.05 -17.97
N PHE A 566 1.26 18.02 -18.55
CA PHE A 566 2.35 18.24 -19.51
C PHE A 566 1.91 19.07 -20.71
N ILE A 567 0.70 18.83 -21.23
CA ILE A 567 0.13 19.59 -22.35
C ILE A 567 -0.13 21.04 -21.96
N SER A 568 -0.70 21.31 -20.78
CA SER A 568 -0.98 22.70 -20.35
C SER A 568 0.29 23.51 -20.13
N TYR A 569 1.38 22.86 -19.72
CA TYR A 569 2.70 23.48 -19.56
C TYR A 569 3.52 23.52 -20.86
N GLY A 570 3.08 22.86 -21.93
CA GLY A 570 3.74 22.83 -23.24
C GLY A 570 5.03 21.99 -23.31
N ARG A 571 5.16 20.98 -22.42
CA ARG A 571 6.40 20.23 -22.20
C ARG A 571 6.31 18.80 -22.77
N PHE A 572 6.53 18.70 -24.09
CA PHE A 572 6.39 17.45 -24.84
C PHE A 572 7.55 16.46 -24.64
N GLU A 573 8.76 16.95 -24.34
CA GLU A 573 9.94 16.09 -24.13
C GLU A 573 9.84 15.30 -22.81
N GLU A 574 9.42 15.95 -21.74
CA GLU A 574 9.17 15.34 -20.42
C GLU A 574 7.96 14.39 -20.48
N MET A 575 6.92 14.76 -21.25
CA MET A 575 5.80 13.88 -21.57
C MET A 575 6.25 12.61 -22.31
N TYR A 576 7.16 12.76 -23.28
CA TYR A 576 7.75 11.65 -24.01
C TYR A 576 8.56 10.73 -23.07
N TYR A 577 9.38 11.30 -22.19
CA TYR A 577 10.13 10.54 -21.20
C TYR A 577 9.21 9.73 -20.27
N TYR A 578 8.15 10.36 -19.74
CA TYR A 578 7.15 9.71 -18.89
C TYR A 578 6.39 8.60 -19.63
N SER A 579 5.94 8.85 -20.86
CA SER A 579 5.22 7.86 -21.67
C SER A 579 6.06 6.63 -22.03
N LYS A 580 7.38 6.82 -22.25
CA LYS A 580 8.33 5.72 -22.43
C LYS A 580 8.45 4.84 -21.19
N LYS A 581 8.38 5.41 -19.99
CA LYS A 581 8.45 4.67 -18.72
C LYS A 581 7.16 3.91 -18.41
N ILE A 582 6.00 4.54 -18.65
CA ILE A 582 4.69 3.88 -18.50
C ILE A 582 4.45 2.81 -19.56
N ASN A 583 5.21 2.83 -20.66
CA ASN A 583 4.95 2.06 -21.87
C ASN A 583 3.59 2.42 -22.50
N ASP A 584 3.18 3.70 -22.42
CA ASP A 584 2.03 4.17 -23.20
C ASP A 584 2.46 4.46 -24.63
N PHE A 585 2.40 3.42 -25.45
CA PHE A 585 2.84 3.49 -26.84
C PHE A 585 1.96 4.40 -27.70
N GLY A 586 0.74 4.73 -27.27
CA GLY A 586 -0.12 5.66 -28.02
C GLY A 586 0.50 7.04 -28.10
N VAL A 587 0.90 7.59 -26.96
CA VAL A 587 1.54 8.91 -26.90
C VAL A 587 2.92 8.88 -27.56
N VAL A 588 3.74 7.87 -27.27
CA VAL A 588 5.08 7.70 -27.84
C VAL A 588 5.04 7.68 -29.37
N LEU A 589 4.11 6.93 -29.96
CA LEU A 589 3.98 6.83 -31.41
C LEU A 589 3.46 8.13 -32.04
N SER A 590 2.56 8.85 -31.35
CA SER A 590 2.09 10.15 -31.81
C SER A 590 3.22 11.19 -31.84
N HIS A 591 4.09 11.21 -30.82
CA HIS A 591 5.26 12.08 -30.78
C HIS A 591 6.26 11.73 -31.89
N GLN A 592 6.60 10.45 -32.04
CA GLN A 592 7.51 9.99 -33.09
C GLN A 592 6.96 10.26 -34.51
N PHE A 593 5.64 10.29 -34.68
CA PHE A 593 5.00 10.68 -35.91
C PHE A 593 5.15 12.19 -36.18
N MET A 594 4.99 13.04 -35.15
CA MET A 594 5.18 14.49 -35.26
C MET A 594 6.64 14.87 -35.56
N GLU A 595 7.61 14.17 -34.96
CA GLU A 595 9.05 14.34 -35.21
C GLU A 595 9.55 13.69 -36.52
N GLN A 596 8.65 13.07 -37.30
CA GLN A 596 8.95 12.41 -38.58
C GLN A 596 9.88 11.18 -38.49
N HIS A 597 10.07 10.60 -37.30
CA HIS A 597 10.86 9.38 -37.09
C HIS A 597 10.04 8.09 -37.33
N TYR A 598 9.53 7.92 -38.56
CA TYR A 598 8.59 6.85 -38.91
C TYR A 598 9.17 5.42 -38.78
N GLU A 599 10.47 5.23 -39.07
CA GLU A 599 11.11 3.91 -38.97
C GLU A 599 11.24 3.43 -37.53
N SER A 600 11.64 4.32 -36.63
CA SER A 600 11.71 4.06 -35.19
C SER A 600 10.33 3.76 -34.61
N ALA A 601 9.31 4.51 -35.05
CA ALA A 601 7.92 4.28 -34.66
C ALA A 601 7.40 2.90 -35.14
N ILE A 602 7.70 2.48 -36.36
CA ILE A 602 7.28 1.16 -36.87
C ILE A 602 8.03 0.02 -36.16
N LYS A 603 9.31 0.19 -35.82
CA LYS A 603 10.04 -0.77 -34.98
C LYS A 603 9.42 -0.90 -33.59
N LEU A 604 8.95 0.20 -33.01
CA LEU A 604 8.20 0.20 -31.74
C LEU A 604 6.84 -0.48 -31.90
N LEU A 605 6.10 -0.21 -32.98
CA LEU A 605 4.84 -0.88 -33.32
C LEU A 605 4.99 -2.40 -33.48
N ARG A 606 6.07 -2.86 -34.12
CA ARG A 606 6.34 -4.31 -34.29
C ARG A 606 6.54 -5.04 -32.96
N LYS A 607 7.02 -4.33 -31.94
CA LYS A 607 7.19 -4.89 -30.59
C LYS A 607 5.89 -4.93 -29.79
N GLN A 608 4.85 -4.23 -30.23
CA GLN A 608 3.59 -4.12 -29.49
C GLN A 608 2.71 -5.35 -29.63
N LYS A 609 2.11 -5.76 -28.50
CA LYS A 609 1.10 -6.82 -28.44
C LYS A 609 -0.32 -6.28 -28.56
N ASP A 610 -0.53 -4.99 -28.25
CA ASP A 610 -1.85 -4.36 -28.26
C ASP A 610 -2.33 -4.08 -29.68
N LEU A 611 -3.26 -4.92 -30.14
CA LEU A 611 -3.86 -4.85 -31.47
C LEU A 611 -4.56 -3.51 -31.74
N HIS A 612 -5.15 -2.88 -30.72
CA HIS A 612 -5.86 -1.61 -30.85
C HIS A 612 -4.95 -0.46 -31.28
N ILE A 613 -3.73 -0.40 -30.74
CA ILE A 613 -2.73 0.62 -31.10
C ILE A 613 -2.35 0.45 -32.57
N ILE A 614 -2.13 -0.79 -33.01
CA ILE A 614 -1.83 -1.08 -34.41
C ILE A 614 -2.98 -0.60 -35.31
N TYR A 615 -4.25 -0.88 -34.98
CA TYR A 615 -5.39 -0.41 -35.78
C TYR A 615 -5.52 1.11 -35.83
N HIS A 616 -5.32 1.82 -34.72
CA HIS A 616 -5.46 3.28 -34.66
C HIS A 616 -4.40 4.00 -35.49
N PHE A 617 -3.14 3.55 -35.42
CA PHE A 617 -2.02 4.16 -36.11
C PHE A 617 -1.89 3.70 -37.58
N SER A 618 -2.49 2.57 -37.95
CA SER A 618 -2.44 2.01 -39.31
C SER A 618 -2.89 2.99 -40.42
N PRO A 619 -4.04 3.70 -40.30
CA PRO A 619 -4.45 4.70 -41.28
C PRO A 619 -3.51 5.91 -41.42
N LEU A 620 -2.68 6.19 -40.40
CA LEU A 620 -1.73 7.31 -40.42
C LEU A 620 -0.43 6.89 -41.12
N PHE A 621 0.17 5.77 -40.69
CA PHE A 621 1.44 5.29 -41.24
C PHE A 621 1.33 4.81 -42.70
N ILE A 622 0.18 4.29 -43.14
CA ILE A 622 0.00 3.80 -44.53
C ILE A 622 0.18 4.91 -45.58
N THR A 623 -0.01 6.18 -45.20
CA THR A 623 0.17 7.34 -46.09
C THR A 623 1.62 7.78 -46.24
N LYS A 624 2.49 7.44 -45.27
CA LYS A 624 3.88 7.91 -45.20
C LYS A 624 4.90 6.79 -45.42
N SER A 625 4.66 5.58 -44.88
CA SER A 625 5.59 4.45 -44.92
C SER A 625 4.88 3.09 -45.07
N PRO A 626 4.27 2.80 -46.25
CA PRO A 626 3.44 1.60 -46.44
C PRO A 626 4.22 0.28 -46.44
N LEU A 627 5.47 0.24 -46.93
CA LEU A 627 6.26 -1.00 -47.01
C LEU A 627 6.55 -1.61 -45.64
N GLU A 628 7.14 -0.81 -44.75
CA GLU A 628 7.55 -1.27 -43.43
C GLU A 628 6.33 -1.61 -42.56
N LEU A 629 5.22 -0.89 -42.74
CA LEU A 629 3.95 -1.19 -42.08
C LEU A 629 3.36 -2.52 -42.55
N ILE A 630 3.35 -2.80 -43.85
CA ILE A 630 2.81 -4.06 -44.40
C ILE A 630 3.68 -5.25 -44.01
N LYS A 631 5.02 -5.09 -43.95
CA LYS A 631 5.90 -6.11 -43.37
C LYS A 631 5.52 -6.38 -41.90
N CYS A 632 5.32 -5.33 -41.11
CA CYS A 632 4.86 -5.45 -39.72
C CYS A 632 3.51 -6.20 -39.62
N TRP A 633 2.57 -5.96 -40.54
CA TRP A 633 1.31 -6.71 -40.57
C TRP A 633 1.46 -8.17 -41.01
N LYS A 634 2.39 -8.48 -41.92
CA LYS A 634 2.67 -9.85 -42.37
C LYS A 634 3.31 -10.69 -41.26
N ASP A 635 4.17 -10.08 -40.46
CA ASP A 635 4.81 -10.74 -39.31
C ASP A 635 3.81 -11.07 -38.19
N ASN A 636 2.77 -10.24 -38.03
CA ASN A 636 1.78 -10.37 -36.96
C ASN A 636 0.57 -11.24 -37.38
N THR A 637 0.59 -12.51 -36.96
CA THR A 637 -0.46 -13.49 -37.30
C THR A 637 -1.82 -13.22 -36.64
N THR A 638 -1.86 -12.46 -35.53
CA THR A 638 -3.06 -12.21 -34.71
C THR A 638 -3.96 -11.05 -35.17
N LEU A 639 -3.55 -10.28 -36.19
CA LEU A 639 -4.32 -9.13 -36.68
C LEU A 639 -5.56 -9.55 -37.50
N ASP A 640 -6.70 -8.92 -37.19
CA ASP A 640 -7.97 -8.99 -37.92
C ASP A 640 -7.88 -8.13 -39.20
N PRO A 641 -7.94 -8.71 -40.40
CA PRO A 641 -7.77 -7.91 -41.61
C PRO A 641 -8.95 -6.96 -41.87
N ASN A 642 -10.16 -7.26 -41.37
CA ASN A 642 -11.33 -6.38 -41.54
C ASN A 642 -11.13 -4.99 -40.91
N LYS A 643 -10.48 -4.90 -39.76
CA LYS A 643 -10.20 -3.63 -39.07
C LYS A 643 -9.12 -2.81 -39.78
N LEU A 644 -8.33 -3.44 -40.64
CA LEU A 644 -7.32 -2.79 -41.47
C LEU A 644 -7.86 -2.33 -42.83
N LEU A 645 -9.06 -2.76 -43.24
CA LEU A 645 -9.70 -2.31 -44.49
C LEU A 645 -9.83 -0.79 -44.59
N PRO A 646 -10.22 -0.02 -43.55
CA PRO A 646 -10.25 1.44 -43.62
C PRO A 646 -8.87 2.05 -43.92
N ALA A 647 -7.79 1.46 -43.39
CA ALA A 647 -6.43 1.91 -43.68
C ALA A 647 -6.03 1.58 -45.13
N LEU A 648 -6.37 0.38 -45.61
CA LEU A 648 -6.14 -0.06 -46.99
C LEU A 648 -6.95 0.73 -48.02
N MET A 649 -8.16 1.18 -47.67
CA MET A 649 -8.98 2.04 -48.53
C MET A 649 -8.35 3.43 -48.75
N ARG A 650 -7.59 3.94 -47.76
CA ARG A 650 -6.84 5.20 -47.87
C ARG A 650 -5.54 5.04 -48.64
N TYR A 651 -5.05 3.81 -48.82
CA TYR A 651 -3.81 3.54 -49.55
C TYR A 651 -3.95 3.87 -51.03
N LYS A 652 -2.91 4.52 -51.57
CA LYS A 652 -2.72 4.76 -53.00
C LYS A 652 -1.35 4.23 -53.41
N PRO A 653 -1.20 3.70 -54.65
CA PRO A 653 0.09 3.26 -55.18
C PRO A 653 1.17 4.35 -55.19
N GLU A 654 0.75 5.63 -55.18
CA GLU A 654 1.63 6.81 -55.11
C GLU A 654 2.41 6.92 -53.79
N TYR A 655 1.95 6.27 -52.71
CA TYR A 655 2.61 6.30 -51.41
C TYR A 655 3.78 5.32 -51.30
N ASN A 656 4.00 4.49 -52.32
CA ASN A 656 5.14 3.60 -52.36
C ASN A 656 6.44 4.40 -52.58
N PRO A 657 7.57 3.99 -51.97
CA PRO A 657 8.86 4.58 -52.32
C PRO A 657 9.18 4.32 -53.81
N ARG A 658 9.95 5.25 -54.39
CA ARG A 658 10.29 5.28 -55.81
C ARG A 658 10.86 3.91 -56.26
N GLY A 659 10.15 3.21 -57.14
CA GLY A 659 10.57 1.92 -57.71
C GLY A 659 9.52 0.81 -57.65
N ILE A 660 8.58 0.83 -56.70
CA ILE A 660 7.59 -0.24 -56.53
C ILE A 660 6.25 0.16 -57.15
N LYS A 661 5.98 -0.37 -58.35
CA LYS A 661 4.71 -0.19 -59.06
C LYS A 661 3.60 -1.16 -58.61
N GLN A 662 3.94 -2.16 -57.79
CA GLN A 662 2.98 -3.13 -57.28
C GLN A 662 2.13 -2.53 -56.16
N ASN A 663 0.83 -2.83 -56.17
CA ASN A 663 -0.07 -2.42 -55.12
C ASN A 663 0.16 -3.30 -53.89
N LEU A 664 0.85 -2.77 -52.89
CA LEU A 664 1.19 -3.50 -51.67
C LEU A 664 -0.05 -3.95 -50.88
N ALA A 665 -1.18 -3.27 -51.08
CA ALA A 665 -2.49 -3.70 -50.57
C ALA A 665 -2.92 -5.06 -51.14
N ILE A 666 -2.64 -5.35 -52.41
CA ILE A 666 -2.91 -6.67 -53.00
C ILE A 666 -2.00 -7.72 -52.35
N ASP A 667 -0.70 -7.43 -52.23
CA ASP A 667 0.25 -8.39 -51.64
C ASP A 667 -0.07 -8.75 -50.18
N TYR A 668 -0.70 -7.83 -49.45
CA TYR A 668 -1.18 -8.09 -48.09
C TYR A 668 -2.48 -8.89 -48.07
N LEU A 669 -3.45 -8.54 -48.93
CA LEU A 669 -4.72 -9.27 -49.01
C LEU A 669 -4.54 -10.68 -49.57
N GLU A 670 -3.64 -10.89 -50.54
CA GLU A 670 -3.23 -12.21 -51.02
C GLU A 670 -2.61 -13.05 -49.89
N PHE A 671 -1.76 -12.44 -49.06
CA PHE A 671 -1.23 -13.10 -47.86
C PHE A 671 -2.35 -13.48 -46.88
N CYS A 672 -3.34 -12.61 -46.68
CA CYS A 672 -4.48 -12.90 -45.80
C CYS A 672 -5.36 -14.05 -46.32
N VAL A 673 -5.53 -14.16 -47.63
CA VAL A 673 -6.31 -15.24 -48.25
C VAL A 673 -5.52 -16.55 -48.29
N LEU A 674 -4.27 -16.52 -48.78
CA LEU A 674 -3.49 -17.72 -49.07
C LEU A 674 -2.79 -18.31 -47.84
N VAL A 675 -2.31 -17.47 -46.92
CA VAL A 675 -1.50 -17.90 -45.76
C VAL A 675 -2.32 -17.93 -44.48
N LYS A 676 -3.21 -16.94 -44.27
CA LYS A 676 -4.09 -16.88 -43.08
C LYS A 676 -5.47 -17.55 -43.27
N GLU A 677 -5.80 -18.01 -44.47
CA GLU A 677 -7.09 -18.63 -44.83
C GLU A 677 -8.33 -17.85 -44.33
N CYS A 678 -8.27 -16.52 -44.31
CA CYS A 678 -9.32 -15.69 -43.72
C CYS A 678 -10.66 -15.88 -44.44
N GLN A 679 -11.70 -16.37 -43.74
CA GLN A 679 -13.01 -16.70 -44.29
C GLN A 679 -13.98 -15.51 -44.36
N ASP A 680 -13.50 -14.26 -44.32
CA ASP A 680 -14.39 -13.10 -44.31
C ASP A 680 -14.78 -12.64 -45.73
N PRO A 681 -16.09 -12.46 -46.02
CA PRO A 681 -16.54 -12.02 -47.32
C PRO A 681 -16.03 -10.64 -47.74
N SER A 682 -15.86 -9.72 -46.78
CA SER A 682 -15.46 -8.33 -47.03
C SER A 682 -14.06 -8.22 -47.62
N ILE A 683 -13.11 -9.02 -47.11
CA ILE A 683 -11.72 -9.08 -47.59
C ILE A 683 -11.71 -9.58 -49.03
N HIS A 684 -12.43 -10.66 -49.31
CA HIS A 684 -12.53 -11.23 -50.65
C HIS A 684 -13.22 -10.27 -51.63
N ASN A 685 -14.31 -9.61 -51.21
CA ASN A 685 -14.99 -8.61 -52.03
C ASN A 685 -14.08 -7.43 -52.36
N TYR A 686 -13.29 -6.97 -51.40
CA TYR A 686 -12.34 -5.88 -51.61
C TYR A 686 -11.15 -6.28 -52.49
N LEU A 687 -10.64 -7.50 -52.33
CA LEU A 687 -9.62 -8.06 -53.21
C LEU A 687 -10.12 -8.20 -54.66
N ILE A 688 -11.36 -8.69 -54.85
CA ILE A 688 -12.02 -8.74 -56.16
C ILE A 688 -12.12 -7.34 -56.76
N TYR A 689 -12.53 -6.34 -55.98
CA TYR A 689 -12.56 -4.95 -56.42
C TYR A 689 -11.18 -4.46 -56.88
N LEU A 690 -10.11 -4.75 -56.13
CA LEU A 690 -8.74 -4.37 -56.50
C LEU A 690 -8.23 -5.09 -57.76
N TYR A 691 -8.55 -6.38 -57.96
CA TYR A 691 -8.18 -7.10 -59.17
C TYR A 691 -8.91 -6.57 -60.42
N VAL A 692 -10.20 -6.28 -60.29
CA VAL A 692 -10.99 -5.69 -61.38
C VAL A 692 -10.45 -4.31 -61.75
N LYS A 693 -10.08 -3.49 -60.76
CA LYS A 693 -9.51 -2.14 -60.99
C LYS A 693 -8.12 -2.18 -61.64
N ASN A 694 -7.28 -3.17 -61.30
CA ASN A 694 -5.91 -3.28 -61.79
C ASN A 694 -5.74 -4.21 -63.01
N ASN A 695 -6.84 -4.64 -63.65
CA ASN A 695 -6.85 -5.49 -64.85
C ASN A 695 -6.13 -6.85 -64.72
N LYS A 696 -6.16 -7.48 -63.54
CA LYS A 696 -5.61 -8.83 -63.31
C LYS A 696 -6.68 -9.92 -63.48
N GLU A 697 -7.01 -10.26 -64.73
CA GLU A 697 -8.11 -11.19 -65.05
C GLU A 697 -7.80 -12.66 -64.71
N ALA A 698 -6.55 -13.10 -64.87
CA ALA A 698 -6.16 -14.49 -64.62
C ALA A 698 -6.20 -14.85 -63.13
N GLU A 699 -5.72 -13.96 -62.27
CA GLU A 699 -5.74 -14.11 -60.82
C GLU A 699 -7.18 -14.02 -60.26
N LEU A 700 -8.01 -13.17 -60.87
CA LEU A 700 -9.44 -13.10 -60.55
C LEU A 700 -10.14 -14.43 -60.85
N LEU A 701 -9.89 -15.06 -62.00
CA LEU A 701 -10.48 -16.36 -62.34
C LEU A 701 -9.99 -17.49 -61.41
N LYS A 702 -8.71 -17.46 -61.00
CA LYS A 702 -8.18 -18.40 -59.99
C LYS A 702 -8.87 -18.24 -58.64
N MET A 703 -9.10 -17.01 -58.20
CA MET A 703 -9.79 -16.71 -56.94
C MET A 703 -11.29 -17.04 -56.98
N LEU A 704 -11.94 -16.88 -58.13
CA LEU A 704 -13.34 -17.21 -58.33
C LEU A 704 -13.59 -18.73 -58.43
N ASN A 705 -12.57 -19.50 -58.78
CA ASN A 705 -12.54 -20.97 -58.78
C ASN A 705 -11.78 -21.53 -57.55
N PRO A 706 -12.31 -21.40 -56.31
CA PRO A 706 -11.65 -22.00 -55.16
C PRO A 706 -11.72 -23.53 -55.27
N LEU A 707 -10.56 -24.17 -55.21
CA LEU A 707 -10.38 -25.63 -55.22
C LEU A 707 -11.19 -26.38 -54.13
N ASN A 708 -11.66 -25.65 -53.10
CA ASN A 708 -12.25 -26.20 -51.87
C ASN A 708 -13.78 -26.04 -51.75
N GLY A 709 -14.50 -25.58 -52.80
CA GLY A 709 -15.97 -25.59 -52.86
C GLY A 709 -16.72 -24.67 -51.86
N LYS A 710 -16.04 -23.99 -50.93
CA LYS A 710 -16.65 -23.01 -50.01
C LYS A 710 -16.57 -21.60 -50.60
N LYS A 711 -17.76 -21.00 -50.81
CA LYS A 711 -17.91 -19.66 -51.39
C LYS A 711 -17.96 -18.62 -50.28
N ILE A 712 -16.89 -17.85 -50.17
CA ILE A 712 -16.73 -16.88 -49.09
C ILE A 712 -17.09 -15.45 -49.53
N TYR A 713 -17.14 -15.16 -50.84
CA TYR A 713 -17.41 -13.82 -51.38
C TYR A 713 -18.89 -13.59 -51.77
N ASN A 714 -19.28 -12.32 -51.89
CA ASN A 714 -20.63 -11.94 -52.33
C ASN A 714 -20.72 -11.96 -53.86
N GLN A 715 -21.38 -12.99 -54.39
CA GLN A 715 -21.53 -13.20 -55.84
C GLN A 715 -22.24 -12.04 -56.56
N ARG A 716 -23.28 -11.44 -55.95
CA ARG A 716 -24.03 -10.32 -56.57
C ARG A 716 -23.18 -9.06 -56.68
N TYR A 717 -22.36 -8.80 -55.67
CA TYR A 717 -21.44 -7.66 -55.65
C TYR A 717 -20.33 -7.84 -56.70
N ALA A 718 -19.68 -9.02 -56.72
CA ALA A 718 -18.67 -9.36 -57.72
C ALA A 718 -19.23 -9.23 -59.15
N LEU A 719 -20.45 -9.73 -59.39
CA LEU A 719 -21.09 -9.67 -60.70
C LEU A 719 -21.37 -8.22 -61.15
N ARG A 720 -21.86 -7.37 -60.23
CA ARG A 720 -22.06 -5.95 -60.53
C ARG A 720 -20.75 -5.28 -60.92
N LEU A 721 -19.67 -5.54 -60.18
CA LEU A 721 -18.35 -4.99 -60.47
C LEU A 721 -17.83 -5.45 -61.84
N CYS A 722 -17.89 -6.75 -62.14
CA CYS A 722 -17.42 -7.28 -63.41
C CYS A 722 -18.20 -6.71 -64.61
N ILE A 723 -19.52 -6.51 -64.47
CA ILE A 723 -20.34 -5.87 -65.52
C ILE A 723 -19.95 -4.40 -65.70
N THR A 724 -19.81 -3.64 -64.61
CA THR A 724 -19.41 -2.22 -64.68
C THR A 724 -18.03 -2.04 -65.31
N ALA A 725 -17.11 -2.98 -65.07
CA ALA A 725 -15.76 -2.98 -65.63
C ALA A 725 -15.65 -3.70 -66.99
N LYS A 726 -16.77 -4.12 -67.59
CA LYS A 726 -16.86 -4.85 -68.88
C LYS A 726 -16.02 -6.14 -68.94
N LYS A 727 -15.84 -6.84 -67.83
CA LYS A 727 -15.10 -8.12 -67.76
C LYS A 727 -16.05 -9.29 -68.04
N GLN A 728 -16.17 -9.68 -69.30
CA GLN A 728 -17.20 -10.62 -69.77
C GLN A 728 -16.96 -12.06 -69.29
N GLY A 729 -15.74 -12.59 -69.36
CA GLY A 729 -15.41 -13.96 -68.93
C GLY A 729 -15.75 -14.26 -67.46
N PRO A 730 -15.21 -13.49 -66.48
CA PRO A 730 -15.58 -13.63 -65.07
C PRO A 730 -17.08 -13.44 -64.80
N SER A 731 -17.76 -12.59 -65.59
CA SER A 731 -19.21 -12.37 -65.47
C SER A 731 -20.01 -13.61 -65.86
N VAL A 732 -19.68 -14.27 -66.99
CA VAL A 732 -20.33 -15.54 -67.40
C VAL A 732 -20.15 -16.60 -66.32
N PHE A 733 -18.93 -16.70 -65.79
CA PHE A 733 -18.63 -17.63 -64.71
C PHE A 733 -19.49 -17.36 -63.48
N LEU A 734 -19.58 -16.11 -63.01
CA LEU A 734 -20.42 -15.72 -61.88
C LEU A 734 -21.92 -15.98 -62.13
N PHE A 735 -22.44 -15.69 -63.34
CA PHE A 735 -23.84 -16.00 -63.68
C PHE A 735 -24.13 -17.51 -63.61
N SER A 736 -23.19 -18.33 -64.09
CA SER A 736 -23.29 -19.79 -64.02
C SER A 736 -23.27 -20.28 -62.57
N GLU A 737 -22.40 -19.72 -61.74
CA GLU A 737 -22.28 -20.08 -60.32
C GLU A 737 -23.46 -19.61 -59.45
N MET A 738 -24.25 -18.63 -59.93
CA MET A 738 -25.49 -18.17 -59.32
C MET A 738 -26.73 -18.97 -59.79
N GLY A 739 -26.56 -19.95 -60.69
CA GLY A 739 -27.67 -20.70 -61.28
C GLY A 739 -28.46 -19.93 -62.35
N LEU A 740 -28.01 -18.73 -62.73
CA LEU A 740 -28.63 -17.90 -63.76
C LEU A 740 -28.07 -18.26 -65.16
N TYR A 741 -28.13 -19.54 -65.50
CA TYR A 741 -27.56 -20.09 -66.73
C TYR A 741 -28.11 -19.41 -68.01
N ARG A 742 -29.38 -18.99 -68.01
CA ARG A 742 -29.97 -18.26 -69.16
C ARG A 742 -29.30 -16.92 -69.44
N GLN A 743 -28.86 -16.23 -68.40
CA GLN A 743 -28.14 -14.96 -68.54
C GLN A 743 -26.66 -15.22 -68.86
N ALA A 744 -26.07 -16.26 -68.24
CA ALA A 744 -24.70 -16.70 -68.55
C ALA A 744 -24.53 -17.06 -70.03
N VAL A 745 -25.41 -17.90 -70.56
CA VAL A 745 -25.37 -18.35 -71.97
C VAL A 745 -25.60 -17.19 -72.93
N LYS A 746 -26.57 -16.30 -72.65
CA LYS A 746 -26.80 -15.11 -73.48
C LYS A 746 -25.59 -14.18 -73.53
N LEU A 747 -24.89 -14.00 -72.41
CA LEU A 747 -23.69 -13.16 -72.35
C LEU A 747 -22.46 -13.88 -72.93
N ALA A 748 -22.39 -15.22 -72.83
CA ALA A 748 -21.35 -16.02 -73.48
C ALA A 748 -21.49 -15.99 -75.01
N LEU A 749 -22.70 -16.11 -75.55
CA LEU A 749 -22.98 -16.08 -76.99
C LEU A 749 -22.51 -14.78 -77.67
N THR A 750 -22.31 -13.68 -76.92
CA THR A 750 -21.80 -12.42 -77.50
C THR A 750 -20.27 -12.41 -77.71
N PHE A 751 -19.51 -13.32 -77.10
CA PHE A 751 -18.04 -13.33 -77.23
C PHE A 751 -17.39 -14.71 -77.41
N ASP A 752 -17.94 -15.80 -76.83
CA ASP A 752 -17.37 -17.16 -76.90
C ASP A 752 -18.46 -18.26 -76.92
N LEU A 753 -18.58 -18.93 -78.07
CA LEU A 753 -19.48 -20.06 -78.31
C LEU A 753 -19.10 -21.31 -77.49
N GLY A 754 -17.82 -21.52 -77.20
CA GLY A 754 -17.34 -22.66 -76.43
C GLY A 754 -17.78 -22.58 -74.97
N LEU A 755 -17.61 -21.41 -74.35
CA LEU A 755 -18.14 -21.16 -73.00
C LEU A 755 -19.67 -21.28 -72.95
N ALA A 756 -20.37 -20.81 -73.98
CA ALA A 756 -21.83 -20.96 -74.07
C ALA A 756 -22.27 -22.43 -74.06
N LYS A 757 -21.59 -23.31 -74.82
CA LYS A 757 -21.85 -24.77 -74.85
C LYS A 757 -21.60 -25.41 -73.47
N ILE A 758 -20.48 -25.08 -72.82
CA ILE A 758 -20.12 -25.61 -71.50
C ILE A 758 -21.16 -25.21 -70.43
N HIS A 759 -21.59 -23.95 -70.42
CA HIS A 759 -22.54 -23.45 -69.42
C HIS A 759 -23.98 -23.89 -69.69
N ALA A 760 -24.34 -24.22 -70.93
CA ALA A 760 -25.66 -24.78 -71.28
C ALA A 760 -25.87 -26.21 -70.77
N GLN A 761 -24.78 -27.00 -70.59
CA GLN A 761 -24.84 -28.38 -70.09
C GLN A 761 -24.77 -28.50 -68.55
N LYS A 762 -24.34 -27.44 -67.84
CA LYS A 762 -24.22 -27.43 -66.37
C LYS A 762 -25.51 -27.52 -65.53
N PRO A 763 -26.71 -27.07 -65.95
CA PRO A 763 -27.88 -27.11 -65.07
C PRO A 763 -28.38 -28.53 -64.81
N LYS A 764 -28.77 -28.81 -63.55
CA LYS A 764 -29.40 -30.08 -63.13
C LYS A 764 -30.85 -30.23 -63.60
N ASN A 765 -31.56 -29.11 -63.75
CA ASN A 765 -32.96 -29.12 -64.18
C ASN A 765 -33.03 -29.43 -65.68
N GLU A 766 -33.63 -30.56 -66.00
CA GLU A 766 -33.79 -31.10 -67.35
C GLU A 766 -34.45 -30.08 -68.28
N GLU A 767 -35.61 -29.53 -67.89
CA GLU A 767 -36.32 -28.52 -68.69
C GLU A 767 -35.50 -27.26 -68.98
N LEU A 768 -34.70 -26.79 -68.01
CA LEU A 768 -33.88 -25.59 -68.20
C LEU A 768 -32.68 -25.90 -69.10
N ARG A 769 -32.09 -27.08 -68.98
CA ARG A 769 -31.05 -27.56 -69.88
C ARG A 769 -31.57 -27.60 -71.32
N GLU A 770 -32.74 -28.18 -71.53
CA GLU A 770 -33.41 -28.22 -72.84
C GLU A 770 -33.68 -26.82 -73.39
N LYS A 771 -34.25 -25.93 -72.58
CA LYS A 771 -34.52 -24.54 -72.97
C LYS A 771 -33.23 -23.79 -73.35
N LEU A 772 -32.10 -24.06 -72.68
CA LEU A 772 -30.82 -23.41 -72.95
C LEU A 772 -30.10 -24.00 -74.17
N ILE A 773 -30.11 -25.32 -74.32
CA ILE A 773 -29.61 -26.00 -75.51
C ILE A 773 -30.40 -25.52 -76.73
N ASN A 774 -31.73 -25.38 -76.61
CA ASN A 774 -32.56 -24.79 -77.65
C ASN A 774 -32.20 -23.33 -77.94
N ILE A 775 -31.82 -22.52 -76.94
CA ILE A 775 -31.35 -21.14 -77.17
C ILE A 775 -30.00 -21.12 -77.88
N VAL A 776 -29.07 -22.01 -77.51
CA VAL A 776 -27.76 -22.15 -78.17
C VAL A 776 -27.94 -22.67 -79.59
N ALA A 777 -28.75 -23.70 -79.82
CA ALA A 777 -29.07 -24.25 -81.13
C ALA A 777 -29.80 -23.22 -82.02
N LYS A 778 -30.76 -22.46 -81.47
CA LYS A 778 -31.38 -21.32 -82.16
C LYS A 778 -30.37 -20.25 -82.54
N HIS A 779 -29.36 -20.00 -81.70
CA HIS A 779 -28.30 -19.05 -82.00
C HIS A 779 -27.38 -19.60 -83.10
N ILE A 780 -26.91 -20.85 -83.00
CA ILE A 780 -26.08 -21.51 -84.02
C ILE A 780 -26.80 -21.52 -85.39
N ALA A 781 -28.06 -21.95 -85.43
CA ALA A 781 -28.86 -21.98 -86.66
C ALA A 781 -29.07 -20.58 -87.26
N LYS A 782 -29.18 -19.53 -86.43
CA LYS A 782 -29.37 -18.14 -86.88
C LYS A 782 -28.08 -17.42 -87.26
N THR A 783 -26.97 -17.64 -86.55
CA THR A 783 -25.70 -16.93 -86.76
C THR A 783 -24.76 -17.65 -87.73
N GLU A 784 -24.74 -18.98 -87.74
CA GLU A 784 -23.81 -19.76 -88.59
C GLU A 784 -24.50 -20.42 -89.81
N LYS A 785 -25.84 -20.37 -89.92
CA LYS A 785 -26.64 -21.12 -90.94
C LYS A 785 -26.30 -22.62 -91.02
N ASP A 786 -25.62 -23.16 -90.00
CA ASP A 786 -25.16 -24.54 -89.98
C ASP A 786 -26.21 -25.43 -89.29
N LEU A 787 -27.16 -25.93 -90.10
CA LEU A 787 -28.22 -26.84 -89.66
C LEU A 787 -27.63 -28.17 -89.18
N GLN A 788 -26.54 -28.65 -89.79
CA GLN A 788 -25.91 -29.90 -89.41
C GLN A 788 -25.15 -29.80 -88.07
N GLY A 789 -24.49 -28.67 -87.80
CA GLY A 789 -23.87 -28.37 -86.50
C GLY A 789 -24.90 -28.28 -85.36
N ALA A 790 -26.10 -27.74 -85.63
CA ALA A 790 -27.20 -27.71 -84.67
C ALA A 790 -27.80 -29.11 -84.45
N ILE A 791 -27.98 -29.91 -85.51
CA ILE A 791 -28.51 -31.28 -85.43
C ILE A 791 -27.55 -32.20 -84.68
N THR A 792 -26.24 -32.11 -84.93
CA THR A 792 -25.23 -32.89 -84.18
C THR A 792 -25.21 -32.52 -82.70
N TYR A 793 -25.33 -31.23 -82.36
CA TYR A 793 -25.42 -30.78 -80.97
C TYR A 793 -26.72 -31.23 -80.28
N LEU A 794 -27.84 -31.33 -81.01
CA LEU A 794 -29.11 -31.85 -80.49
C LEU A 794 -29.11 -33.38 -80.31
N LYS A 795 -28.54 -34.12 -81.27
CA LYS A 795 -28.34 -35.59 -81.17
C LYS A 795 -27.48 -35.98 -79.97
N GLN A 796 -26.52 -35.14 -79.59
CA GLN A 796 -25.67 -35.35 -78.40
C GLN A 796 -26.43 -35.15 -77.07
N ASN A 797 -27.61 -34.53 -77.07
CA ASN A 797 -28.38 -34.21 -75.86
C ASN A 797 -29.83 -34.74 -75.99
N SER A 798 -29.99 -36.07 -75.89
CA SER A 798 -31.15 -36.89 -76.24
C SER A 798 -32.37 -36.83 -75.31
N GLN A 799 -32.83 -35.63 -74.92
CA GLN A 799 -34.07 -35.46 -74.13
C GLN A 799 -35.05 -34.43 -74.70
N ILE A 800 -34.63 -33.66 -75.70
CA ILE A 800 -35.49 -32.62 -76.28
C ILE A 800 -36.46 -33.25 -77.29
N GLN A 801 -37.77 -33.16 -77.00
CA GLN A 801 -38.82 -33.50 -77.96
C GLN A 801 -38.73 -32.59 -79.19
N ILE A 802 -38.61 -33.22 -80.36
CA ILE A 802 -38.49 -32.59 -81.69
C ILE A 802 -39.61 -31.57 -81.96
N GLN A 803 -40.79 -31.76 -81.35
CA GLN A 803 -41.96 -30.88 -81.45
C GLN A 803 -41.65 -29.39 -81.20
N ASN A 804 -40.67 -29.09 -80.33
CA ASN A 804 -40.32 -27.71 -79.97
C ASN A 804 -39.41 -26.96 -80.97
N ILE A 805 -38.94 -27.64 -82.03
CA ILE A 805 -38.13 -27.03 -83.10
C ILE A 805 -38.88 -27.02 -84.45
N VAL A 806 -39.97 -27.78 -84.60
CA VAL A 806 -40.79 -27.82 -85.83
C VAL A 806 -41.25 -26.42 -86.28
N SER A 807 -41.58 -25.53 -85.33
CA SER A 807 -42.00 -24.15 -85.61
C SER A 807 -40.89 -23.21 -86.12
N LEU A 808 -39.64 -23.68 -86.23
CA LEU A 808 -38.49 -22.88 -86.68
C LEU A 808 -37.98 -23.28 -88.07
N PHE A 809 -38.52 -24.32 -88.70
CA PHE A 809 -38.21 -24.65 -90.08
C PHE A 809 -39.10 -23.82 -91.00
N PRO A 810 -38.54 -22.91 -91.81
CA PRO A 810 -39.27 -22.33 -92.93
C PRO A 810 -39.35 -23.39 -94.03
N ASP A 811 -40.58 -23.61 -94.50
CA ASP A 811 -40.98 -24.33 -95.70
C ASP A 811 -40.93 -25.88 -95.64
N PHE A 812 -41.99 -26.48 -96.18
CA PHE A 812 -42.51 -27.84 -95.93
C PHE A 812 -41.62 -29.00 -96.41
N ASP A 813 -40.46 -28.72 -97.02
CA ASP A 813 -39.63 -29.70 -97.72
C ASP A 813 -38.80 -30.62 -96.80
N CYS A 814 -38.82 -30.39 -95.47
CA CYS A 814 -38.07 -31.17 -94.48
C CYS A 814 -38.94 -32.04 -93.54
N ILE A 815 -40.26 -32.16 -93.77
CA ILE A 815 -41.17 -32.91 -92.89
C ILE A 815 -41.14 -34.43 -93.16
N ASP A 816 -40.69 -34.86 -94.35
CA ASP A 816 -40.64 -36.29 -94.71
C ASP A 816 -39.71 -37.11 -93.81
N GLU A 817 -38.66 -36.49 -93.25
CA GLU A 817 -37.72 -37.14 -92.32
C GLU A 817 -38.31 -37.35 -90.90
N PHE A 818 -39.44 -36.72 -90.54
CA PHE A 818 -40.00 -36.71 -89.18
C PHE A 818 -41.28 -37.57 -88.98
N LYS A 819 -41.82 -38.19 -90.04
CA LYS A 819 -43.14 -38.85 -90.02
C LYS A 819 -43.26 -40.01 -89.03
N GLU A 820 -42.23 -40.84 -88.90
CA GLU A 820 -42.28 -42.04 -88.04
C GLU A 820 -42.23 -41.68 -86.55
N GLU A 821 -41.47 -40.65 -86.16
CA GLU A 821 -41.34 -40.22 -84.77
C GLU A 821 -42.62 -39.54 -84.23
N ILE A 822 -43.38 -38.85 -85.09
CA ILE A 822 -44.65 -38.23 -84.70
C ILE A 822 -45.72 -39.31 -84.41
N SER A 823 -45.72 -40.41 -85.17
CA SER A 823 -46.69 -41.51 -84.98
C SER A 823 -46.51 -42.22 -83.63
N ASN A 824 -45.27 -42.43 -83.21
CA ASN A 824 -44.96 -43.11 -81.96
C ASN A 824 -45.27 -42.23 -80.72
N THR A 825 -45.02 -40.93 -80.80
CA THR A 825 -45.31 -40.00 -79.70
C THR A 825 -46.81 -39.82 -79.44
N LEU A 826 -47.64 -39.82 -80.50
CA LEU A 826 -49.11 -39.71 -80.35
C LEU A 826 -49.74 -40.92 -79.63
N LYS A 827 -49.20 -42.12 -79.84
CA LYS A 827 -49.72 -43.33 -79.18
C LYS A 827 -49.43 -43.33 -77.67
N SER A 828 -48.26 -42.81 -77.26
CA SER A 828 -47.89 -42.73 -75.83
C SER A 828 -48.80 -41.79 -75.05
N LEU A 829 -49.10 -40.61 -75.61
CA LEU A 829 -49.90 -39.58 -74.93
C LEU A 829 -51.34 -40.02 -74.63
N ASN A 830 -51.96 -40.82 -75.51
CA ASN A 830 -53.31 -41.34 -75.26
C ASN A 830 -53.37 -42.29 -74.06
N ASN A 831 -52.31 -43.06 -73.81
CA ASN A 831 -52.28 -44.00 -72.68
C ASN A 831 -52.13 -43.25 -71.35
N GLU A 832 -51.26 -42.23 -71.28
CA GLU A 832 -51.06 -41.42 -70.07
C GLU A 832 -52.34 -40.67 -69.64
N ILE A 833 -53.16 -40.22 -70.60
CA ILE A 833 -54.42 -39.53 -70.30
C ILE A 833 -55.42 -40.45 -69.57
N LEU A 834 -55.43 -41.74 -69.91
CA LEU A 834 -56.33 -42.70 -69.26
C LEU A 834 -55.91 -43.00 -67.82
N GLU A 835 -54.60 -43.16 -67.57
CA GLU A 835 -54.07 -43.38 -66.21
C GLU A 835 -54.33 -42.19 -65.29
N LEU A 836 -54.10 -40.96 -65.77
CA LEU A 836 -54.34 -39.75 -64.96
C LEU A 836 -55.82 -39.56 -64.58
N GLN A 837 -56.75 -40.00 -65.41
CA GLN A 837 -58.18 -39.93 -65.08
C GLN A 837 -58.59 -40.90 -63.96
N GLU A 838 -57.85 -42.01 -63.80
CA GLU A 838 -58.06 -42.98 -62.75
C GLU A 838 -57.48 -42.46 -61.41
N GLU A 839 -56.24 -41.94 -61.44
CA GLU A 839 -55.60 -41.33 -60.27
C GLU A 839 -56.40 -40.15 -59.70
N MET A 840 -56.95 -39.29 -60.57
CA MET A 840 -57.78 -38.15 -60.13
C MET A 840 -59.01 -38.59 -59.33
N LYS A 841 -59.64 -39.72 -59.67
CA LYS A 841 -60.82 -40.22 -58.94
C LYS A 841 -60.45 -40.73 -57.55
N ASP A 842 -59.30 -41.39 -57.42
CA ASP A 842 -58.83 -41.94 -56.15
C ASP A 842 -58.42 -40.85 -55.16
N GLU A 843 -57.70 -39.83 -55.62
CA GLU A 843 -57.36 -38.69 -54.75
C GLU A 843 -58.60 -37.92 -54.28
N GLN A 844 -59.60 -37.76 -55.15
CA GLN A 844 -60.83 -37.06 -54.81
C GLN A 844 -61.63 -37.79 -53.72
N ASN A 845 -61.71 -39.12 -53.81
CA ASN A 845 -62.32 -39.96 -52.78
C ASN A 845 -61.59 -39.83 -51.42
N SER A 846 -60.27 -39.78 -51.42
CA SER A 846 -59.46 -39.63 -50.20
C SER A 846 -59.69 -38.27 -49.51
N SER A 847 -59.78 -37.19 -50.30
CA SER A 847 -59.99 -35.82 -49.81
C SER A 847 -61.35 -35.66 -49.12
N ASP A 848 -62.39 -36.28 -49.68
CA ASP A 848 -63.74 -36.25 -49.10
C ASP A 848 -63.83 -37.06 -47.79
N MET A 849 -63.06 -38.15 -47.65
CA MET A 849 -62.96 -38.90 -46.41
C MET A 849 -62.31 -38.06 -45.29
N ILE A 850 -61.22 -37.35 -45.60
CA ILE A 850 -60.52 -36.46 -44.64
C ILE A 850 -61.43 -35.30 -44.21
N ARG A 851 -62.17 -34.69 -45.14
CA ARG A 851 -63.12 -33.60 -44.81
C ARG A 851 -64.23 -34.08 -43.86
N LYS A 852 -64.76 -35.29 -44.07
CA LYS A 852 -65.73 -35.91 -43.16
C LYS A 852 -65.14 -36.11 -41.77
N ASP A 853 -63.91 -36.59 -41.65
CA ASP A 853 -63.27 -36.80 -40.36
C ASP A 853 -62.91 -35.49 -39.63
N LEU A 854 -62.46 -34.45 -40.33
CA LEU A 854 -62.26 -33.13 -39.74
C LEU A 854 -63.56 -32.54 -39.17
N SER A 855 -64.68 -32.74 -39.86
CA SER A 855 -65.98 -32.29 -39.37
C SER A 855 -66.44 -33.05 -38.11
N ARG A 856 -66.09 -34.35 -37.99
CA ARG A 856 -66.31 -35.16 -36.78
C ARG A 856 -65.45 -34.69 -35.62
N LEU A 857 -64.16 -34.38 -35.85
CA LEU A 857 -63.25 -33.91 -34.81
C LEU A 857 -63.66 -32.55 -34.22
N LYS A 858 -64.16 -31.61 -35.04
CA LYS A 858 -64.68 -30.32 -34.54
C LYS A 858 -65.90 -30.45 -33.62
N LYS A 859 -66.66 -31.55 -33.71
CA LYS A 859 -67.88 -31.79 -32.92
C LYS A 859 -67.63 -32.62 -31.65
N LYS A 860 -66.40 -33.07 -31.38
CA LYS A 860 -66.06 -33.80 -30.15
C LYS A 860 -65.87 -32.82 -28.99
N SER A 861 -66.83 -32.77 -28.07
CA SER A 861 -66.65 -32.19 -26.73
C SER A 861 -66.40 -33.31 -25.72
N ILE A 862 -65.58 -33.03 -24.70
CA ILE A 862 -65.35 -33.95 -23.58
C ILE A 862 -66.20 -33.44 -22.42
N THR A 863 -67.12 -34.27 -21.93
CA THR A 863 -67.92 -34.02 -20.74
C THR A 863 -67.21 -34.63 -19.53
N MET A 864 -66.94 -33.83 -18.50
CA MET A 864 -66.25 -34.27 -17.28
C MET A 864 -67.17 -34.18 -16.07
N SER A 865 -67.03 -35.13 -15.15
CA SER A 865 -67.74 -35.12 -13.87
C SER A 865 -67.01 -34.23 -12.85
N ILE A 866 -67.77 -33.51 -12.02
CA ILE A 866 -67.26 -32.52 -11.03
C ILE A 866 -66.30 -33.16 -9.99
N HIS A 867 -66.33 -34.48 -9.85
CA HIS A 867 -65.55 -35.25 -8.86
C HIS A 867 -64.31 -35.92 -9.45
N GLU A 868 -63.94 -35.63 -10.70
CA GLU A 868 -62.74 -36.19 -11.29
C GLU A 868 -61.47 -35.71 -10.56
N LYS A 869 -60.61 -36.70 -10.29
CA LYS A 869 -59.35 -36.54 -9.55
C LYS A 869 -58.19 -36.63 -10.52
N CYS A 870 -57.13 -35.88 -10.25
CA CYS A 870 -55.89 -36.02 -10.99
C CYS A 870 -55.30 -37.42 -10.75
N LYS A 871 -54.95 -38.13 -11.83
CA LYS A 871 -54.41 -39.51 -11.74
C LYS A 871 -53.06 -39.64 -11.01
N ILE A 872 -52.34 -38.53 -10.80
CA ILE A 872 -51.01 -38.53 -10.14
C ILE A 872 -51.15 -38.26 -8.64
N CYS A 873 -51.96 -37.28 -8.23
CA CYS A 873 -52.05 -36.84 -6.83
C CYS A 873 -53.38 -37.17 -6.14
N ASN A 874 -54.36 -37.72 -6.87
CA ASN A 874 -55.70 -38.09 -6.40
C ASN A 874 -56.51 -36.96 -5.73
N LYS A 875 -56.13 -35.68 -5.93
CA LYS A 875 -56.90 -34.50 -5.50
C LYS A 875 -57.84 -34.03 -6.61
N ASN A 876 -58.92 -33.34 -6.24
CA ASN A 876 -59.93 -32.83 -7.19
C ASN A 876 -59.28 -31.88 -8.23
N LEU A 877 -59.70 -32.00 -9.50
CA LEU A 877 -59.12 -31.22 -10.60
C LEU A 877 -59.41 -29.72 -10.53
N LEU A 878 -60.59 -29.33 -10.03
CA LEU A 878 -61.06 -27.94 -10.03
C LEU A 878 -60.28 -26.98 -9.12
N SER A 879 -59.35 -27.47 -8.31
CA SER A 879 -58.53 -26.61 -7.45
C SER A 879 -57.44 -25.84 -8.20
N THR A 880 -56.98 -26.34 -9.35
CA THR A 880 -55.86 -25.76 -10.12
C THR A 880 -56.02 -26.00 -11.62
N ASP A 881 -55.28 -25.28 -12.47
CA ASP A 881 -55.25 -25.51 -13.92
C ASP A 881 -54.98 -26.98 -14.25
N TYR A 882 -55.76 -27.56 -15.16
CA TYR A 882 -55.68 -28.97 -15.52
C TYR A 882 -55.62 -29.21 -17.03
N TYR A 883 -55.01 -30.33 -17.43
CA TYR A 883 -55.01 -30.83 -18.81
C TYR A 883 -55.87 -32.09 -18.93
N VAL A 884 -56.59 -32.17 -20.04
CA VAL A 884 -57.41 -33.32 -20.42
C VAL A 884 -56.89 -33.84 -21.74
N PHE A 885 -56.41 -35.08 -21.73
CA PHE A 885 -55.97 -35.73 -22.96
C PHE A 885 -57.17 -36.40 -23.67
N PRO A 886 -57.10 -36.60 -25.00
CA PRO A 886 -58.13 -37.32 -25.76
C PRO A 886 -58.41 -38.75 -25.28
N CYS A 887 -57.50 -39.34 -24.49
CA CYS A 887 -57.64 -40.62 -23.81
C CYS A 887 -58.42 -40.55 -22.47
N MET A 888 -59.06 -39.41 -22.16
CA MET A 888 -59.78 -39.13 -20.91
C MET A 888 -58.90 -39.12 -19.64
N HIS A 889 -57.58 -39.01 -19.80
CA HIS A 889 -56.67 -38.84 -18.67
C HIS A 889 -56.56 -37.37 -18.27
N THR A 890 -56.81 -37.11 -16.99
CA THR A 890 -56.86 -35.77 -16.41
C THR A 890 -55.75 -35.56 -15.39
N PHE A 891 -55.08 -34.43 -15.51
CA PHE A 891 -53.93 -34.10 -14.67
C PHE A 891 -53.93 -32.63 -14.27
N HIS A 892 -53.52 -32.32 -13.04
CA HIS A 892 -53.14 -30.95 -12.71
C HIS A 892 -51.89 -30.56 -13.49
N LYS A 893 -51.82 -29.32 -13.93
CA LYS A 893 -50.68 -28.74 -14.64
C LYS A 893 -49.36 -28.97 -13.90
N THR A 894 -49.32 -28.72 -12.59
CA THR A 894 -48.13 -28.94 -11.76
C THR A 894 -47.74 -30.41 -11.59
N CYS A 895 -48.72 -31.32 -11.56
CA CYS A 895 -48.47 -32.74 -11.42
C CYS A 895 -47.93 -33.33 -12.74
N LEU A 896 -48.52 -32.93 -13.87
CA LEU A 896 -48.06 -33.32 -15.20
C LEU A 896 -46.65 -32.82 -15.47
N GLU A 897 -46.33 -31.59 -15.10
CA GLU A 897 -44.99 -31.03 -15.21
C GLU A 897 -43.96 -31.82 -14.41
N ARG A 898 -44.28 -32.16 -13.15
CA ARG A 898 -43.38 -32.93 -12.29
C ARG A 898 -43.10 -34.29 -12.91
N GLU A 899 -44.13 -34.99 -13.36
CA GLU A 899 -43.98 -36.31 -13.96
C GLU A 899 -43.18 -36.26 -15.28
N ILE A 900 -43.34 -35.21 -16.09
CA ILE A 900 -42.55 -35.02 -17.32
C ILE A 900 -41.09 -34.71 -17.00
N ILE A 901 -40.80 -33.90 -15.98
CA ILE A 901 -39.43 -33.55 -15.59
C ILE A 901 -38.71 -34.76 -14.97
N GLU A 902 -39.40 -35.53 -14.13
CA GLU A 902 -38.84 -36.71 -13.48
C GLU A 902 -38.60 -37.86 -14.49
N LYS A 903 -39.49 -38.05 -15.47
CA LYS A 903 -39.44 -39.21 -16.39
C LYS A 903 -38.80 -38.96 -17.77
N ASN A 904 -38.54 -37.72 -18.19
CA ASN A 904 -37.77 -37.43 -19.42
C ASN A 904 -36.31 -37.07 -19.09
N LEU A 905 -35.41 -38.05 -19.15
CA LEU A 905 -33.97 -37.96 -18.83
C LEU A 905 -33.12 -36.91 -19.59
N SER A 906 -33.68 -36.07 -20.48
CA SER A 906 -32.89 -35.03 -21.15
C SER A 906 -32.82 -33.75 -20.30
N LYS A 907 -31.66 -33.49 -19.70
CA LYS A 907 -31.35 -32.20 -19.03
C LYS A 907 -31.68 -31.00 -19.92
N ASN A 908 -31.55 -31.15 -21.24
CA ASN A 908 -31.87 -30.11 -22.22
C ASN A 908 -33.35 -29.71 -22.26
N MET A 909 -34.29 -30.65 -22.20
CA MET A 909 -35.73 -30.31 -22.17
C MET A 909 -36.14 -29.77 -20.81
N ALA A 910 -35.60 -30.29 -19.71
CA ALA A 910 -35.85 -29.73 -18.37
C ALA A 910 -35.35 -28.28 -18.25
N ASN A 911 -34.12 -28.01 -18.74
CA ASN A 911 -33.58 -26.65 -18.85
C ASN A 911 -34.41 -25.78 -19.79
N ARG A 912 -34.94 -26.33 -20.90
CA ARG A 912 -35.83 -25.59 -21.81
C ARG A 912 -37.16 -25.21 -21.13
N ILE A 913 -37.74 -26.09 -20.32
CA ILE A 913 -38.96 -25.79 -19.54
C ILE A 913 -38.67 -24.75 -18.47
N GLN A 914 -37.54 -24.86 -17.75
CA GLN A 914 -37.13 -23.87 -16.75
C GLN A 914 -36.85 -22.50 -17.36
N THR A 915 -36.14 -22.43 -18.48
CA THR A 915 -35.90 -21.17 -19.21
C THR A 915 -37.19 -20.54 -19.69
N ILE A 916 -38.13 -21.33 -20.26
CA ILE A 916 -39.45 -20.80 -20.67
C ILE A 916 -40.23 -20.28 -19.46
N LYS A 917 -40.20 -20.97 -18.31
CA LYS A 917 -40.82 -20.50 -17.05
C LYS A 917 -40.20 -19.20 -16.55
N GLU A 918 -38.89 -19.10 -16.58
CA GLU A 918 -38.17 -17.91 -16.16
C GLU A 918 -38.45 -16.72 -17.09
N CYS A 919 -38.45 -16.93 -18.40
CA CYS A 919 -38.87 -15.90 -19.36
C CYS A 919 -40.32 -15.45 -19.12
N MET A 920 -41.24 -16.37 -18.84
CA MET A 920 -42.62 -16.01 -18.49
C MET A 920 -42.73 -15.25 -17.16
N ARG A 921 -41.89 -15.56 -16.16
CA ARG A 921 -41.84 -14.84 -14.87
C ARG A 921 -41.36 -13.40 -15.07
N VAL A 922 -40.24 -13.23 -15.77
CA VAL A 922 -39.66 -11.91 -16.09
C VAL A 922 -40.66 -11.04 -16.86
N LEU A 923 -41.30 -11.59 -17.90
CA LEU A 923 -42.30 -10.85 -18.68
C LEU A 923 -43.55 -10.47 -17.87
N LYS A 924 -43.96 -11.30 -16.89
CA LYS A 924 -45.06 -10.96 -15.96
C LYS A 924 -44.66 -9.84 -14.99
N GLU A 925 -43.43 -9.87 -14.47
CA GLU A 925 -42.91 -8.82 -13.59
C GLU A 925 -42.74 -7.48 -14.33
N GLU A 926 -42.22 -7.51 -15.56
CA GLU A 926 -42.15 -6.33 -16.42
C GLU A 926 -43.53 -5.75 -16.70
N ARG A 927 -44.52 -6.60 -16.99
CA ARG A 927 -45.91 -6.15 -17.16
C ARG A 927 -46.45 -5.48 -15.90
N GLN A 928 -46.21 -6.05 -14.71
CA GLN A 928 -46.66 -5.46 -13.44
C GLN A 928 -46.01 -4.11 -13.15
N LYS A 929 -44.69 -3.99 -13.40
CA LYS A 929 -43.95 -2.72 -13.25
C LYS A 929 -44.51 -1.62 -14.17
N ILE A 930 -44.82 -1.96 -15.43
CA ILE A 930 -45.38 -1.00 -16.38
C ILE A 930 -46.82 -0.61 -15.99
N GLN A 931 -47.61 -1.55 -15.43
CA GLN A 931 -48.97 -1.27 -14.97
C GLN A 931 -49.06 -0.40 -13.72
N MET A 932 -48.01 -0.32 -12.89
CA MET A 932 -47.97 0.55 -11.70
C MET A 932 -47.70 2.03 -12.00
N ILE A 933 -47.34 2.38 -13.23
CA ILE A 933 -47.03 3.76 -13.62
C ILE A 933 -48.32 4.46 -14.07
N SER A 934 -48.70 5.54 -13.40
CA SER A 934 -49.97 6.26 -13.61
C SER A 934 -50.09 6.99 -14.96
N GLN A 935 -48.99 7.20 -15.68
CA GLN A 935 -48.97 7.81 -17.02
C GLN A 935 -48.34 6.84 -18.05
N LEU A 936 -49.19 6.31 -18.93
CA LEU A 936 -48.82 5.42 -20.03
C LEU A 936 -48.62 6.24 -21.32
N ASN A 937 -47.38 6.27 -21.83
CA ASN A 937 -47.07 6.80 -23.16
C ASN A 937 -47.37 5.74 -24.23
N GLU A 938 -47.53 6.13 -25.50
CA GLU A 938 -47.79 5.20 -26.63
C GLU A 938 -46.76 4.07 -26.73
N ASP A 939 -45.47 4.36 -26.51
CA ASP A 939 -44.41 3.35 -26.48
C ASP A 939 -44.60 2.30 -25.39
N LYS A 940 -45.16 2.69 -24.23
CA LYS A 940 -45.47 1.75 -23.14
C LYS A 940 -46.68 0.89 -23.48
N ILE A 941 -47.66 1.41 -24.23
CA ILE A 941 -48.82 0.65 -24.72
C ILE A 941 -48.37 -0.39 -25.76
N LEU A 942 -47.49 -0.01 -26.69
CA LEU A 942 -46.93 -0.93 -27.67
C LEU A 942 -46.12 -2.06 -26.98
N ASN A 943 -45.31 -1.70 -25.97
CA ASN A 943 -44.57 -2.68 -25.17
C ASN A 943 -45.49 -3.65 -24.41
N ILE A 944 -46.61 -3.18 -23.83
CA ILE A 944 -47.59 -4.08 -23.19
C ILE A 944 -48.18 -5.06 -24.21
N LYS A 945 -48.46 -4.61 -25.45
CA LYS A 945 -49.00 -5.46 -26.50
C LYS A 945 -48.00 -6.53 -26.92
N LEU A 946 -46.74 -6.15 -27.12
CA LEU A 946 -45.65 -7.07 -27.45
C LEU A 946 -45.40 -8.08 -26.33
N ILE A 947 -45.42 -7.64 -25.07
CA ILE A 947 -45.29 -8.53 -23.90
C ILE A 947 -46.44 -9.55 -23.86
N ARG A 948 -47.67 -9.16 -24.20
CA ARG A 948 -48.81 -10.10 -24.30
C ARG A 948 -48.62 -11.13 -25.40
N GLU A 949 -48.18 -10.72 -26.57
CA GLU A 949 -47.93 -11.63 -27.70
C GLU A 949 -46.83 -12.63 -27.36
N ASN A 950 -45.74 -12.16 -26.75
CA ASN A 950 -44.64 -13.02 -26.29
C ASN A 950 -45.05 -13.98 -25.17
N LEU A 951 -45.90 -13.54 -24.22
CA LEU A 951 -46.47 -14.43 -23.21
C LEU A 951 -47.34 -15.51 -23.85
N ALA A 952 -48.16 -15.16 -24.84
CA ALA A 952 -49.01 -16.12 -25.55
C ALA A 952 -48.19 -17.12 -26.37
N LEU A 953 -47.12 -16.68 -27.03
CA LEU A 953 -46.20 -17.56 -27.77
C LEU A 953 -45.48 -18.52 -26.83
N ASN A 954 -44.89 -18.01 -25.75
CA ASN A 954 -44.20 -18.84 -24.76
C ASN A 954 -45.16 -19.83 -24.08
N GLN A 955 -46.41 -19.45 -23.84
CA GLN A 955 -47.42 -20.35 -23.29
C GLN A 955 -47.82 -21.45 -24.29
N ARG A 956 -47.92 -21.13 -25.59
CA ARG A 956 -48.17 -22.15 -26.63
C ARG A 956 -47.01 -23.11 -26.78
N GLU A 957 -45.77 -22.62 -26.75
CA GLU A 957 -44.58 -23.50 -26.77
C GLU A 957 -44.53 -24.38 -25.52
N TYR A 958 -44.84 -23.81 -24.37
CA TYR A 958 -44.96 -24.55 -23.11
C TYR A 958 -45.99 -25.68 -23.20
N ASP A 959 -47.20 -25.36 -23.63
CA ASP A 959 -48.30 -26.32 -23.77
C ASP A 959 -47.98 -27.40 -24.81
N ARG A 960 -47.28 -27.06 -25.90
CA ARG A 960 -46.82 -28.05 -26.91
C ARG A 960 -45.84 -29.06 -26.35
N ILE A 961 -44.97 -28.65 -25.43
CA ILE A 961 -43.99 -29.55 -24.80
C ILE A 961 -44.68 -30.42 -23.75
N VAL A 962 -45.48 -29.80 -22.86
CA VAL A 962 -46.13 -30.49 -21.73
C VAL A 962 -47.28 -31.40 -22.19
N ALA A 963 -48.06 -31.02 -23.20
CA ALA A 963 -49.21 -31.78 -23.68
C ALA A 963 -48.93 -32.67 -24.91
N LYS A 964 -47.65 -32.91 -25.25
CA LYS A 964 -47.27 -33.68 -26.46
C LYS A 964 -47.80 -35.11 -26.47
N SER A 965 -47.83 -35.76 -25.31
CA SER A 965 -48.31 -37.13 -25.16
C SER A 965 -48.74 -37.41 -23.73
N CYS A 966 -49.80 -38.21 -23.56
CA CYS A 966 -50.25 -38.63 -22.24
C CYS A 966 -49.18 -39.50 -21.56
N PRO A 967 -48.80 -39.24 -20.29
CA PRO A 967 -47.81 -40.06 -19.57
C PRO A 967 -48.23 -41.52 -19.36
N ILE A 968 -49.53 -41.80 -19.32
CA ILE A 968 -50.08 -43.12 -18.97
C ILE A 968 -50.30 -44.02 -20.20
N CYS A 969 -50.64 -43.46 -21.36
CA CYS A 969 -51.01 -44.26 -22.54
C CYS A 969 -50.36 -43.79 -23.85
N GLY A 970 -49.52 -42.75 -23.80
CA GLY A 970 -48.77 -42.26 -24.95
C GLY A 970 -47.39 -42.91 -25.06
N MET A 971 -46.63 -42.53 -26.09
CA MET A 971 -45.26 -42.99 -26.34
C MET A 971 -44.24 -42.69 -25.23
N LEU A 972 -44.61 -41.94 -24.20
CA LEU A 972 -43.79 -41.79 -22.99
C LEU A 972 -43.76 -43.09 -22.17
N LEU A 973 -44.84 -43.87 -22.17
CA LEU A 973 -44.90 -45.14 -21.44
C LEU A 973 -43.94 -46.18 -22.04
N SER A 974 -43.81 -46.22 -23.38
CA SER A 974 -42.89 -47.16 -24.03
C SER A 974 -41.43 -46.91 -23.68
N LYS A 975 -41.06 -45.67 -23.36
CA LYS A 975 -39.70 -45.34 -22.88
C LYS A 975 -39.47 -45.70 -21.41
N ILE A 976 -40.53 -45.73 -20.59
CA ILE A 976 -40.45 -46.10 -19.17
C ILE A 976 -40.31 -47.62 -19.02
N ILE A 977 -40.88 -48.42 -19.93
CA ILE A 977 -40.73 -49.88 -19.93
C ILE A 977 -39.29 -50.32 -20.23
N GLU A 978 -38.49 -49.47 -20.88
CA GLU A 978 -37.06 -49.72 -21.15
C GLU A 978 -36.15 -49.49 -19.91
N GLU A 979 -36.67 -48.99 -18.78
CA GLU A 979 -35.89 -48.82 -17.55
C GLU A 979 -35.91 -50.10 -16.68
N PRO A 980 -34.75 -50.56 -16.17
CA PRO A 980 -34.70 -51.67 -15.23
C PRO A 980 -35.29 -51.27 -13.86
N PHE A 981 -36.09 -52.16 -13.26
CA PHE A 981 -36.86 -51.93 -12.04
C PHE A 981 -36.07 -51.76 -10.72
N TYR A 982 -34.74 -51.64 -10.74
CA TYR A 982 -33.92 -51.54 -9.52
C TYR A 982 -33.34 -50.14 -9.28
N ASP A 983 -33.49 -49.64 -8.05
CA ASP A 983 -32.96 -48.36 -7.61
C ASP A 983 -31.45 -48.44 -7.32
N LEU A 984 -30.71 -47.34 -7.47
CA LEU A 984 -29.26 -47.24 -7.20
C LEU A 984 -28.86 -47.61 -5.75
N ASN A 985 -29.82 -47.67 -4.82
CA ASN A 985 -29.58 -48.14 -3.45
C ASN A 985 -29.53 -49.68 -3.33
N ASP A 986 -30.12 -50.42 -4.26
CA ASP A 986 -30.12 -51.89 -4.27
C ASP A 986 -28.81 -52.48 -4.83
N GLN A 987 -27.99 -51.67 -5.53
CA GLN A 987 -26.63 -52.06 -5.94
C GLN A 987 -25.69 -52.33 -4.76
N LYS A 988 -25.99 -51.79 -3.56
CA LYS A 988 -25.23 -52.11 -2.34
C LYS A 988 -25.63 -53.46 -1.74
N LEU A 989 -26.86 -53.92 -1.96
CA LEU A 989 -27.35 -55.22 -1.53
C LEU A 989 -26.81 -56.33 -2.44
N THR A 990 -26.69 -56.11 -3.75
CA THR A 990 -26.10 -57.11 -4.67
C THR A 990 -24.64 -57.43 -4.36
N ASN A 991 -23.83 -56.45 -3.93
CA ASN A 991 -22.43 -56.69 -3.54
C ASN A 991 -22.29 -57.47 -2.21
N SER A 992 -23.38 -57.70 -1.47
CA SER A 992 -23.38 -58.52 -0.25
C SER A 992 -23.80 -59.97 -0.47
N TRP A 993 -24.17 -60.33 -1.71
CA TRP A 993 -24.61 -61.68 -2.11
C TRP A 993 -23.56 -62.44 -2.93
N ASP A 994 -22.39 -61.85 -3.17
CA ASP A 994 -21.22 -62.55 -3.71
C ASP A 994 -20.38 -63.13 -2.55
N LEU A 995 -20.72 -64.35 -2.14
CA LEU A 995 -19.91 -65.25 -1.31
C LEU A 995 -19.50 -66.47 -2.14
#